data_AF-A0A8H5VXU1-F1
#
_entry.id   AF-A0A8H5VXU1-F1
#
_cell.length_a   1.000
_cell.length_b   1.000
_cell.length_c   1.000
_cell.angle_alpha   90.00
_cell.angle_beta   90.00
_cell.angle_gamma   90.00
#
_symmetry.space_group_name_H-M   'P 1'
#
loop_
_entity.id
_entity.type
_entity.pdbx_description
1 polymer ?
#
loop_
_entity_poly.entity_id
_entity_poly.type
_entity_poly.pdbx_seq_one_letter_code
_entity_poly.pdbx_strand_id
1 'polypeptide(L)'
;MDKSTANSRREDFDVTHAYFIGPNGSNMPEFRANINTILDELLTARQSYYPDDQLSVPFWSPRYEAYMYTDLTMPSLLGYFMTMLYNPNNLSPEVSPVTTMVELEKLPLSWGHITCGGTVANLESAWVARNLKFYPLSFCLALRKGKLNFIADRFCTTFDDKLPTRLFKDLHGWDLLNLHSETILGLPEDLNRQFGISHQFVSEAVNEFSVESIGREVLEKEFGINNPVKYFISKTGHYCWPKIAGIGSRNVVGVDVNNNAQIDTQQLEHYLKKCAETKTAVFAVVVIIGSTEEGAVDRLTEVLRLRKKLREEHGLSFLIHANAAWGGYFSTMLSRDKPKNDGEQAFTKPKPEDYLNPETVEDLRSLAQVDSITVDPHKAGYIPYPAGSLAYRDGRIRHLISWSGPYLSQGADDVDMGMYGVEGSKPGAAAMSVWLSNQAIGLNPNGYGKLLGEAAFTSARLSAHYATMVNDDFICVPFNMLPAEKNGDRNFLSAPVAMERQKIRELITHQNDEEIFASEEAMGIIRDLGSNTNINCFTLNWKDKKGNLNTNLEEANDLMKRVVDRLSISSTKVDPSNIAIHLASTQFSHKDYGTCAHKFMERMGIEKTDKSLFVIRNVVTSPFPTGKDLIASLMMSLHTVIREEVEVCRKRNAVEKKKALFLVQGTPRTGEIFLILQPSFHDAAIRRQIILSAKLDDELARFYQVLVGTSHKTVVMVESLEGLLMENVVHEIGSSPPRNVSVVMYERGLRNCVEIKGKATLKSVVKSRSLDPSYHDLEYPGKHVPFYLYGSGEELHISHILLKSPNIALAASHVEFRPNFLKMEQYGPVIDLLSEGLILGLMDVPEASIHPVAAMKDGTVRNSFFQPRKIFKVRIWKDPNSVVAQGPGLLENLGRHIYDGEMMLKDNIFVDFNNLNEVVMKEDLSNMDLLRNRLVEVKKILGSTNGP
;
A
#
# COMPACT_ATOMS: atom_id res chain seq x y z
N MET A 1 -55.56 -15.63 -10.73
CA MET A 1 -55.75 -16.08 -12.14
C MET A 1 -55.75 -17.59 -12.16
N ASP A 2 -56.66 -18.15 -12.92
CA ASP A 2 -57.04 -19.57 -12.94
C ASP A 2 -55.96 -20.45 -13.57
N LYS A 3 -55.58 -21.57 -12.91
CA LYS A 3 -54.53 -22.51 -13.36
C LYS A 3 -54.85 -23.17 -14.71
N SER A 4 -56.10 -23.10 -15.16
CA SER A 4 -56.56 -23.58 -16.46
C SER A 4 -56.03 -22.74 -17.64
N THR A 5 -55.76 -21.44 -17.43
CA THR A 5 -55.31 -20.52 -18.51
C THR A 5 -53.80 -20.48 -18.74
N ALA A 6 -53.00 -21.05 -17.83
CA ALA A 6 -51.54 -21.13 -17.99
C ALA A 6 -51.11 -22.31 -18.88
N ASN A 7 -51.89 -23.40 -18.93
CA ASN A 7 -51.60 -24.55 -19.78
C ASN A 7 -51.94 -24.30 -21.26
N SER A 8 -52.89 -23.42 -21.59
CA SER A 8 -53.27 -23.18 -22.99
C SER A 8 -52.24 -22.35 -23.78
N ARG A 9 -51.32 -21.62 -23.11
CA ARG A 9 -50.28 -20.82 -23.82
C ARG A 9 -49.02 -21.62 -24.17
N ARG A 10 -48.82 -22.82 -23.60
CA ARG A 10 -47.71 -23.71 -23.98
C ARG A 10 -48.04 -24.59 -25.19
N GLU A 11 -49.31 -24.77 -25.52
CA GLU A 11 -49.74 -25.61 -26.66
C GLU A 11 -49.74 -24.87 -28.01
N ASP A 12 -49.81 -23.53 -28.02
CA ASP A 12 -49.74 -22.71 -29.24
C ASP A 12 -48.32 -22.26 -29.63
N PHE A 13 -47.28 -22.65 -28.87
CA PHE A 13 -45.89 -22.35 -29.22
C PHE A 13 -45.33 -23.48 -30.10
N ASP A 14 -45.54 -23.37 -31.40
CA ASP A 14 -44.96 -24.29 -32.38
C ASP A 14 -43.42 -24.24 -32.29
N VAL A 15 -42.84 -25.33 -31.78
CA VAL A 15 -41.40 -25.52 -31.59
C VAL A 15 -40.61 -25.29 -32.88
N THR A 16 -41.22 -25.42 -34.05
CA THR A 16 -40.55 -25.13 -35.33
C THR A 16 -40.34 -23.63 -35.60
N HIS A 17 -41.15 -22.74 -35.03
CA HIS A 17 -40.93 -21.28 -35.10
C HIS A 17 -39.85 -20.78 -34.14
N ALA A 18 -39.37 -21.62 -33.20
CA ALA A 18 -38.37 -21.25 -32.21
C ALA A 18 -36.92 -21.40 -32.71
N TYR A 19 -36.69 -22.14 -33.80
CA TYR A 19 -35.35 -22.34 -34.35
C TYR A 19 -35.01 -21.26 -35.38
N PHE A 20 -34.32 -20.20 -34.95
CA PHE A 20 -33.62 -19.31 -35.89
C PHE A 20 -32.56 -20.07 -36.71
N ILE A 21 -32.01 -21.16 -36.15
CA ILE A 21 -31.14 -22.14 -36.81
C ILE A 21 -31.67 -23.55 -36.53
N GLY A 22 -32.29 -24.19 -37.51
CA GLY A 22 -32.79 -25.57 -37.41
C GLY A 22 -31.75 -26.64 -37.79
N PRO A 23 -32.09 -27.94 -37.70
CA PRO A 23 -31.18 -29.06 -37.98
C PRO A 23 -30.49 -29.01 -39.37
N ASN A 24 -31.19 -28.48 -40.38
CA ASN A 24 -30.61 -28.29 -41.72
C ASN A 24 -29.58 -27.15 -41.74
N GLY A 25 -29.84 -26.06 -41.02
CA GLY A 25 -28.90 -24.94 -40.88
C GLY A 25 -27.63 -25.33 -40.11
N SER A 26 -27.77 -26.11 -39.02
CA SER A 26 -26.62 -26.64 -38.27
C SER A 26 -25.76 -27.64 -39.06
N ASN A 27 -26.31 -28.21 -40.15
CA ASN A 27 -25.61 -29.14 -41.03
C ASN A 27 -25.00 -28.47 -42.28
N MET A 28 -25.22 -27.16 -42.48
CA MET A 28 -24.59 -26.43 -43.59
C MET A 28 -23.06 -26.47 -43.44
N PRO A 29 -22.31 -26.72 -44.53
CA PRO A 29 -20.85 -26.72 -44.52
C PRO A 29 -20.26 -25.44 -43.92
N GLU A 30 -20.85 -24.28 -44.23
CA GLU A 30 -20.42 -22.97 -43.75
C GLU A 30 -20.65 -22.82 -42.23
N PHE A 31 -21.76 -23.33 -41.71
CA PHE A 31 -22.04 -23.31 -40.27
C PHE A 31 -21.04 -24.18 -39.50
N ARG A 32 -20.78 -25.40 -40.00
CA ARG A 32 -19.79 -26.31 -39.42
C ARG A 32 -18.37 -25.73 -39.47
N ALA A 33 -18.01 -25.10 -40.59
CA ALA A 33 -16.74 -24.41 -40.73
C ALA A 33 -16.59 -23.29 -39.69
N ASN A 34 -17.63 -22.47 -39.50
CA ASN A 34 -17.63 -21.41 -38.48
C ASN A 34 -17.50 -21.95 -37.05
N ILE A 35 -18.19 -23.05 -36.71
CA ILE A 35 -18.05 -23.68 -35.39
C ILE A 35 -16.62 -24.18 -35.18
N ASN A 36 -16.02 -24.82 -36.18
CA ASN A 36 -14.63 -25.26 -36.10
C ASN A 36 -13.69 -24.06 -35.92
N THR A 37 -13.89 -22.96 -36.66
CA THR A 37 -13.13 -21.72 -36.46
C THR A 37 -13.28 -21.18 -35.04
N ILE A 38 -14.50 -21.15 -34.48
CA ILE A 38 -14.71 -20.70 -33.09
C ILE A 38 -13.97 -21.59 -32.10
N LEU A 39 -14.00 -22.91 -32.29
CA LEU A 39 -13.29 -23.87 -31.42
C LEU A 39 -11.78 -23.75 -31.55
N ASP A 40 -11.26 -23.59 -32.77
CA ASP A 40 -9.83 -23.40 -33.05
C ASP A 40 -9.34 -22.07 -32.49
N GLU A 41 -10.10 -20.98 -32.64
CA GLU A 41 -9.81 -19.67 -32.06
C GLU A 41 -9.92 -19.70 -30.53
N LEU A 42 -10.88 -20.42 -29.95
CA LEU A 42 -10.98 -20.59 -28.51
C LEU A 42 -9.78 -21.36 -27.95
N LEU A 43 -9.38 -22.45 -28.61
CA LEU A 43 -8.19 -23.23 -28.24
C LEU A 43 -6.92 -22.40 -28.41
N THR A 44 -6.78 -21.70 -29.54
CA THR A 44 -5.64 -20.81 -29.82
C THR A 44 -5.58 -19.68 -28.80
N ALA A 45 -6.71 -19.04 -28.48
CA ALA A 45 -6.80 -18.04 -27.43
C ALA A 45 -6.34 -18.65 -26.11
N ARG A 46 -6.92 -19.79 -25.69
CA ARG A 46 -6.55 -20.48 -24.45
C ARG A 46 -5.07 -20.83 -24.36
N GLN A 47 -4.46 -21.24 -25.47
CA GLN A 47 -3.02 -21.52 -25.56
C GLN A 47 -2.18 -20.24 -25.65
N SER A 48 -2.72 -19.13 -26.16
CA SER A 48 -1.99 -17.86 -26.31
C SER A 48 -1.87 -17.08 -25.01
N TYR A 49 -2.90 -17.06 -24.16
CA TYR A 49 -2.86 -16.38 -22.86
C TYR A 49 -2.45 -17.33 -21.70
N TYR A 50 -2.41 -18.65 -21.94
CA TYR A 50 -1.89 -19.68 -21.04
C TYR A 50 -1.22 -20.82 -21.83
N PRO A 51 -0.04 -20.59 -22.43
CA PRO A 51 0.68 -21.64 -23.16
C PRO A 51 1.16 -22.76 -22.23
N ASP A 52 1.48 -22.40 -20.98
CA ASP A 52 1.83 -23.30 -19.89
C ASP A 52 0.93 -22.96 -18.70
N ASP A 53 0.02 -23.87 -18.31
CA ASP A 53 -0.90 -23.71 -17.15
C ASP A 53 -0.17 -23.42 -15.82
N GLN A 54 1.15 -23.51 -15.82
CA GLN A 54 2.03 -23.23 -14.70
C GLN A 54 2.02 -21.75 -14.30
N LEU A 55 1.79 -20.78 -15.19
CA LEU A 55 1.97 -19.35 -14.87
C LEU A 55 0.80 -18.67 -14.12
N SER A 56 -0.32 -19.38 -13.90
CA SER A 56 -1.45 -18.84 -13.13
C SER A 56 -1.17 -18.85 -11.63
N VAL A 57 -1.63 -17.82 -10.92
CA VAL A 57 -1.56 -17.81 -9.46
C VAL A 57 -2.49 -18.90 -8.90
N PRO A 58 -1.99 -19.85 -8.09
CA PRO A 58 -2.79 -20.98 -7.64
C PRO A 58 -3.65 -20.61 -6.42
N PHE A 59 -4.66 -19.74 -6.60
CA PHE A 59 -5.54 -19.28 -5.52
C PHE A 59 -6.28 -20.42 -4.79
N TRP A 60 -6.46 -21.55 -5.45
CA TRP A 60 -7.05 -22.76 -4.87
C TRP A 60 -6.12 -23.51 -3.90
N SER A 61 -4.82 -23.25 -3.96
CA SER A 61 -3.82 -23.91 -3.14
C SER A 61 -3.79 -23.30 -1.74
N PRO A 62 -3.79 -24.09 -0.66
CA PRO A 62 -3.55 -23.58 0.70
C PRO A 62 -2.12 -23.05 0.92
N ARG A 63 -1.24 -23.13 -0.09
CA ARG A 63 0.04 -22.42 -0.09
C ARG A 63 -0.15 -20.92 -0.34
N TYR A 64 -1.29 -20.52 -0.92
CA TYR A 64 -1.57 -19.14 -1.24
C TYR A 64 -2.12 -18.39 -0.03
N GLU A 65 -1.31 -17.48 0.50
CA GLU A 65 -1.48 -16.90 1.82
C GLU A 65 -1.16 -15.38 1.77
N ALA A 66 -1.50 -14.71 0.67
CA ALA A 66 -0.98 -13.39 0.30
C ALA A 66 -2.04 -12.28 0.26
N TYR A 67 -2.94 -12.29 -0.72
CA TYR A 67 -3.99 -11.28 -0.91
C TYR A 67 -5.39 -11.87 -0.64
N MET A 68 -6.43 -11.04 -0.67
CA MET A 68 -7.84 -11.44 -0.49
C MET A 68 -8.39 -12.21 -1.70
N TYR A 69 -7.69 -13.27 -2.10
CA TYR A 69 -8.05 -14.18 -3.17
C TYR A 69 -7.92 -15.61 -2.67
N THR A 70 -8.84 -16.45 -3.11
CA THR A 70 -8.98 -17.82 -2.62
C THR A 70 -9.81 -18.62 -3.62
N ASP A 71 -9.89 -19.93 -3.39
CA ASP A 71 -10.85 -20.76 -4.12
C ASP A 71 -12.28 -20.25 -3.93
N LEU A 72 -13.09 -20.37 -4.97
CA LEU A 72 -14.44 -19.83 -5.00
C LEU A 72 -15.46 -20.90 -4.66
N THR A 73 -16.55 -20.49 -4.03
CA THR A 73 -17.65 -21.39 -3.69
C THR A 73 -18.31 -21.91 -4.96
N MET A 74 -18.39 -23.24 -5.15
CA MET A 74 -19.06 -23.84 -6.31
C MET A 74 -20.50 -23.31 -6.54
N PRO A 75 -21.34 -23.13 -5.50
CA PRO A 75 -22.66 -22.51 -5.68
C PRO A 75 -22.61 -21.13 -6.33
N SER A 76 -21.63 -20.29 -5.98
CA SER A 76 -21.50 -18.95 -6.59
C SER A 76 -21.13 -19.02 -8.08
N LEU A 77 -20.19 -19.91 -8.45
CA LEU A 77 -19.77 -20.13 -9.83
C LEU A 77 -20.95 -20.63 -10.68
N LEU A 78 -21.69 -21.61 -10.17
CA LEU A 78 -22.86 -22.17 -10.84
C LEU A 78 -23.98 -21.12 -10.97
N GLY A 79 -24.23 -20.34 -9.93
CA GLY A 79 -25.24 -19.27 -9.93
C GLY A 79 -24.96 -18.20 -10.96
N TYR A 80 -23.69 -17.79 -11.08
CA TYR A 80 -23.27 -16.85 -12.13
C TYR A 80 -23.41 -17.48 -13.52
N PHE A 81 -22.83 -18.67 -13.73
CA PHE A 81 -22.80 -19.33 -15.03
C PHE A 81 -24.20 -19.63 -15.58
N MET A 82 -25.10 -20.17 -14.76
CA MET A 82 -26.46 -20.49 -15.20
C MET A 82 -27.26 -19.24 -15.59
N THR A 83 -26.98 -18.12 -14.93
CA THR A 83 -27.75 -16.87 -15.11
C THR A 83 -27.20 -16.03 -16.25
N MET A 84 -25.90 -16.07 -16.47
CA MET A 84 -25.23 -15.43 -17.62
C MET A 84 -25.86 -15.84 -18.96
N LEU A 85 -26.34 -17.09 -19.09
CA LEU A 85 -27.01 -17.57 -20.30
C LEU A 85 -28.31 -16.82 -20.63
N TYR A 86 -28.96 -16.24 -19.62
CA TYR A 86 -30.17 -15.42 -19.78
C TYR A 86 -29.84 -13.92 -19.88
N ASN A 87 -28.60 -13.53 -19.56
CA ASN A 87 -28.09 -12.16 -19.55
C ASN A 87 -29.06 -11.09 -18.96
N PRO A 88 -29.67 -11.33 -17.78
CA PRO A 88 -30.64 -10.40 -17.22
C PRO A 88 -29.93 -9.12 -16.75
N ASN A 89 -30.56 -7.98 -17.02
CA ASN A 89 -30.07 -6.67 -16.59
C ASN A 89 -30.89 -6.17 -15.39
N ASN A 90 -30.30 -6.19 -14.20
CA ASN A 90 -30.93 -5.78 -12.94
C ASN A 90 -31.13 -4.24 -12.83
N LEU A 91 -30.90 -3.49 -13.91
CA LEU A 91 -31.36 -2.11 -14.02
C LEU A 91 -32.88 -2.02 -13.91
N SER A 92 -33.63 -2.92 -14.58
CA SER A 92 -35.09 -2.85 -14.62
C SER A 92 -35.74 -4.23 -14.41
N PRO A 93 -36.80 -4.33 -13.58
CA PRO A 93 -37.53 -5.57 -13.34
C PRO A 93 -38.15 -6.18 -14.60
N GLU A 94 -38.45 -5.38 -15.62
CA GLU A 94 -39.10 -5.85 -16.86
C GLU A 94 -38.22 -6.83 -17.64
N VAL A 95 -36.90 -6.65 -17.56
CA VAL A 95 -35.90 -7.48 -18.26
C VAL A 95 -35.11 -8.39 -17.32
N SER A 96 -35.49 -8.42 -16.03
CA SER A 96 -34.78 -9.19 -15.00
C SER A 96 -35.65 -9.55 -13.78
N PRO A 97 -36.91 -9.98 -13.95
CA PRO A 97 -37.87 -10.07 -12.84
C PRO A 97 -37.42 -11.04 -11.73
N VAL A 98 -36.78 -12.14 -12.10
CA VAL A 98 -36.28 -13.13 -11.14
C VAL A 98 -35.03 -12.61 -10.41
N THR A 99 -34.05 -12.12 -11.15
CA THR A 99 -32.77 -11.70 -10.57
C THR A 99 -32.87 -10.38 -9.82
N THR A 100 -33.82 -9.51 -10.16
CA THR A 100 -34.13 -8.31 -9.38
C THR A 100 -34.78 -8.67 -8.05
N MET A 101 -35.73 -9.62 -8.04
CA MET A 101 -36.34 -10.11 -6.78
C MET A 101 -35.33 -10.82 -5.88
N VAL A 102 -34.35 -11.50 -6.48
CA VAL A 102 -33.25 -12.16 -5.76
C VAL A 102 -32.29 -11.14 -5.12
N GLU A 103 -32.07 -10.01 -5.78
CA GLU A 103 -31.28 -8.91 -5.22
C GLU A 103 -32.04 -8.14 -4.13
N LEU A 104 -33.36 -8.02 -4.28
CA LEU A 104 -34.26 -7.35 -3.33
C LEU A 104 -34.56 -8.22 -2.10
N GLU A 105 -33.68 -8.19 -1.11
CA GLU A 105 -34.02 -8.72 0.22
C GLU A 105 -34.58 -7.60 1.13
N LYS A 106 -35.91 -7.45 1.14
CA LYS A 106 -36.60 -6.45 1.97
C LYS A 106 -36.79 -6.95 3.40
N LEU A 107 -36.01 -6.39 4.34
CA LEU A 107 -36.35 -6.39 5.76
C LEU A 107 -37.24 -5.15 6.06
N PRO A 108 -38.00 -5.12 7.17
CA PRO A 108 -39.08 -4.14 7.37
C PRO A 108 -38.69 -2.65 7.26
N LEU A 109 -37.41 -2.31 7.47
CA LEU A 109 -36.90 -0.94 7.37
C LEU A 109 -35.60 -0.82 6.56
N SER A 110 -34.72 -1.82 6.57
CA SER A 110 -33.43 -1.77 5.88
C SER A 110 -33.53 -2.16 4.40
N TRP A 111 -32.60 -1.65 3.61
CA TRP A 111 -32.49 -1.97 2.18
C TRP A 111 -31.02 -2.10 1.79
N GLY A 112 -30.71 -3.00 0.87
CA GLY A 112 -29.37 -3.14 0.32
C GLY A 112 -29.40 -3.62 -1.13
N HIS A 113 -28.26 -3.48 -1.81
CA HIS A 113 -28.10 -3.91 -3.19
C HIS A 113 -26.65 -4.29 -3.51
N ILE A 114 -26.47 -5.00 -4.63
CA ILE A 114 -25.15 -5.39 -5.16
C ILE A 114 -24.54 -4.24 -5.95
N THR A 115 -23.25 -4.03 -5.78
CA THR A 115 -22.44 -3.12 -6.59
C THR A 115 -21.35 -3.91 -7.30
N CYS A 116 -20.67 -3.32 -8.30
CA CYS A 116 -19.50 -3.95 -8.92
C CYS A 116 -18.32 -4.14 -7.95
N GLY A 117 -18.34 -3.47 -6.78
CA GLY A 117 -17.37 -3.66 -5.71
C GLY A 117 -17.46 -2.61 -4.60
N GLY A 118 -16.83 -2.87 -3.46
CA GLY A 118 -16.87 -2.01 -2.28
C GLY A 118 -16.39 -0.57 -2.49
N THR A 119 -15.60 -0.30 -3.54
CA THR A 119 -15.24 1.07 -3.93
C THR A 119 -16.48 1.87 -4.33
N VAL A 120 -17.41 1.28 -5.10
CA VAL A 120 -18.66 1.93 -5.51
C VAL A 120 -19.65 1.99 -4.36
N ALA A 121 -19.74 0.95 -3.53
CA ALA A 121 -20.54 0.99 -2.30
C ALA A 121 -20.11 2.14 -1.35
N ASN A 122 -18.80 2.36 -1.17
CA ASN A 122 -18.29 3.49 -0.36
C ASN A 122 -18.55 4.85 -1.03
N LEU A 123 -18.53 4.92 -2.36
CA LEU A 123 -18.89 6.13 -3.11
C LEU A 123 -20.36 6.49 -2.91
N GLU A 124 -21.25 5.51 -3.02
CA GLU A 124 -22.69 5.67 -2.79
C GLU A 124 -22.99 6.08 -1.35
N SER A 125 -22.34 5.47 -0.35
CA SER A 125 -22.55 5.84 1.04
C SER A 125 -22.14 7.30 1.32
N ALA A 126 -21.02 7.75 0.75
CA ALA A 126 -20.59 9.14 0.86
C ALA A 126 -21.49 10.11 0.10
N TRP A 127 -22.00 9.70 -1.07
CA TRP A 127 -22.94 10.49 -1.86
C TRP A 127 -24.25 10.70 -1.09
N VAL A 128 -24.79 9.63 -0.53
CA VAL A 128 -25.96 9.69 0.35
C VAL A 128 -25.70 10.55 1.59
N ALA A 129 -24.56 10.37 2.25
CA ALA A 129 -24.19 11.18 3.43
C ALA A 129 -24.15 12.68 3.10
N ARG A 130 -23.63 13.04 1.92
CA ARG A 130 -23.64 14.42 1.42
C ARG A 130 -25.07 14.94 1.25
N ASN A 131 -25.90 14.22 0.51
CA ASN A 131 -27.25 14.68 0.18
C ASN A 131 -28.12 14.76 1.43
N LEU A 132 -28.05 13.77 2.33
CA LEU A 132 -28.75 13.79 3.62
C LEU A 132 -28.37 15.02 4.45
N LYS A 133 -27.07 15.33 4.54
CA LYS A 133 -26.59 16.46 5.35
C LYS A 133 -27.13 17.80 4.87
N PHE A 134 -27.31 17.98 3.56
CA PHE A 134 -27.81 19.22 2.96
C PHE A 134 -29.33 19.25 2.78
N TYR A 135 -30.01 18.10 2.82
CA TYR A 135 -31.47 18.01 2.65
C TYR A 135 -32.26 18.96 3.57
N PRO A 136 -31.94 19.12 4.87
CA PRO A 136 -32.65 20.07 5.74
C PRO A 136 -32.53 21.52 5.28
N LEU A 137 -31.40 21.92 4.69
CA LEU A 137 -31.22 23.27 4.13
C LEU A 137 -32.13 23.47 2.93
N SER A 138 -32.13 22.52 2.00
CA SER A 138 -33.00 22.52 0.82
C SER A 138 -34.48 22.55 1.23
N PHE A 139 -34.87 21.73 2.20
CA PHE A 139 -36.23 21.70 2.72
C PHE A 139 -36.62 23.03 3.40
N CYS A 140 -35.70 23.64 4.17
CA CYS A 140 -35.92 24.94 4.77
C CYS A 140 -36.12 26.04 3.70
N LEU A 141 -35.41 25.99 2.57
CA LEU A 141 -35.66 26.90 1.45
C LEU A 141 -36.99 26.64 0.76
N ALA A 142 -37.39 25.38 0.60
CA ALA A 142 -38.71 25.05 0.07
C ALA A 142 -39.85 25.64 0.94
N LEU A 143 -39.66 25.70 2.27
CA LEU A 143 -40.56 26.40 3.19
C LEU A 143 -40.42 27.93 3.11
N ARG A 144 -39.21 28.49 3.04
CA ARG A 144 -39.01 29.94 3.09
C ARG A 144 -39.37 30.65 1.78
N LYS A 145 -39.05 30.03 0.65
CA LYS A 145 -39.09 30.65 -0.69
C LYS A 145 -39.83 29.82 -1.74
N GLY A 146 -40.01 28.52 -1.50
CA GLY A 146 -40.53 27.57 -2.48
C GLY A 146 -42.00 27.21 -2.32
N LYS A 147 -42.36 26.09 -2.94
CA LYS A 147 -43.74 25.57 -3.00
C LYS A 147 -44.34 25.19 -1.64
N LEU A 148 -43.54 25.00 -0.60
CA LEU A 148 -44.02 24.67 0.76
C LEU A 148 -44.27 25.91 1.63
N ASN A 149 -44.15 27.12 1.09
CA ASN A 149 -44.27 28.35 1.88
C ASN A 149 -45.61 28.51 2.64
N PHE A 150 -46.70 27.97 2.10
CA PHE A 150 -48.04 28.03 2.71
C PHE A 150 -48.19 27.29 4.06
N ILE A 151 -47.19 26.49 4.47
CA ILE A 151 -47.13 25.84 5.79
C ILE A 151 -45.96 26.34 6.65
N ALA A 152 -45.14 27.28 6.17
CA ALA A 152 -43.90 27.69 6.84
C ALA A 152 -44.14 28.18 8.28
N ASP A 153 -45.24 28.91 8.53
CA ASP A 153 -45.60 29.44 9.85
C ASP A 153 -46.31 28.44 10.77
N ARG A 154 -46.54 27.20 10.31
CA ARG A 154 -47.29 26.17 11.04
C ARG A 154 -46.54 24.86 11.20
N PHE A 155 -45.55 24.58 10.35
CA PHE A 155 -44.82 23.33 10.42
C PHE A 155 -43.78 23.37 11.54
N CYS A 156 -44.07 22.61 12.59
CA CYS A 156 -43.15 22.33 13.66
C CYS A 156 -42.78 20.84 13.67
N THR A 157 -41.57 20.54 14.13
CA THR A 157 -41.16 19.16 14.38
C THR A 157 -40.32 19.08 15.66
N THR A 158 -40.18 17.87 16.19
CA THR A 158 -39.39 17.57 17.39
C THR A 158 -38.02 17.09 16.93
N PHE A 159 -36.99 17.83 17.31
CA PHE A 159 -35.61 17.61 16.85
C PHE A 159 -34.80 16.73 17.82
N ASP A 160 -35.23 16.70 19.07
CA ASP A 160 -34.72 15.88 20.18
C ASP A 160 -35.87 15.76 21.18
N ASP A 161 -36.09 14.58 21.78
CA ASP A 161 -37.11 14.34 22.81
C ASP A 161 -36.96 15.30 24.01
N LYS A 162 -35.77 15.90 24.19
CA LYS A 162 -35.45 16.86 25.25
C LYS A 162 -35.58 18.34 24.85
N LEU A 163 -35.77 18.65 23.57
CA LEU A 163 -35.83 20.03 23.08
C LEU A 163 -37.27 20.48 22.78
N PRO A 164 -37.59 21.78 22.99
CA PRO A 164 -38.92 22.29 22.66
C PRO A 164 -39.17 22.24 21.15
N THR A 165 -40.40 21.92 20.78
CA THR A 165 -40.91 22.03 19.40
C THR A 165 -40.70 23.45 18.88
N ARG A 166 -40.05 23.59 17.71
CA ARG A 166 -39.82 24.89 17.03
C ARG A 166 -40.34 24.84 15.60
N LEU A 167 -40.61 26.02 15.04
CA LEU A 167 -40.90 26.18 13.61
C LEU A 167 -39.67 25.79 12.79
N PHE A 168 -39.85 24.90 11.81
CA PHE A 168 -38.74 24.42 10.99
C PHE A 168 -38.08 25.57 10.19
N LYS A 169 -38.89 26.53 9.73
CA LYS A 169 -38.41 27.69 8.97
C LYS A 169 -37.47 28.61 9.77
N ASP A 170 -37.46 28.52 11.11
CA ASP A 170 -36.66 29.40 11.98
C ASP A 170 -35.31 28.77 12.35
N LEU A 171 -35.05 27.52 11.94
CA LEU A 171 -33.76 26.89 12.16
C LEU A 171 -32.65 27.53 11.33
N HIS A 172 -31.46 27.59 11.91
CA HIS A 172 -30.27 28.14 11.26
C HIS A 172 -29.32 27.02 10.79
N GLY A 173 -28.28 27.39 10.02
CA GLY A 173 -27.40 26.43 9.35
C GLY A 173 -26.83 25.35 10.28
N TRP A 174 -26.43 25.70 11.50
CA TRP A 174 -25.92 24.72 12.47
C TRP A 174 -26.98 23.70 12.93
N ASP A 175 -28.19 24.16 13.23
CA ASP A 175 -29.28 23.28 13.69
C ASP A 175 -29.68 22.31 12.56
N LEU A 176 -29.85 22.86 11.36
CA LEU A 176 -30.24 22.10 10.17
C LEU A 176 -29.20 21.05 9.77
N LEU A 177 -27.91 21.38 9.85
CA LEU A 177 -26.82 20.46 9.53
C LEU A 177 -26.64 19.35 10.59
N ASN A 178 -27.28 19.45 11.76
CA ASN A 178 -27.11 18.47 12.85
C ASN A 178 -28.39 17.73 13.23
N LEU A 179 -29.43 17.81 12.41
CA LEU A 179 -30.61 16.97 12.57
C LEU A 179 -30.23 15.48 12.50
N HIS A 180 -30.96 14.65 13.27
CA HIS A 180 -30.80 13.20 13.23
C HIS A 180 -31.29 12.63 11.90
N SER A 181 -30.66 11.56 11.42
CA SER A 181 -31.03 10.93 10.14
C SER A 181 -32.49 10.50 10.14
N GLU A 182 -32.99 9.95 11.25
CA GLU A 182 -34.40 9.55 11.40
C GLU A 182 -35.37 10.73 11.28
N THR A 183 -35.00 11.90 11.83
CA THR A 183 -35.80 13.13 11.72
C THR A 183 -35.85 13.62 10.28
N ILE A 184 -34.70 13.66 9.59
CA ILE A 184 -34.62 14.13 8.21
C ILE A 184 -35.44 13.22 7.29
N LEU A 185 -35.29 11.91 7.43
CA LEU A 185 -36.00 10.92 6.62
C LEU A 185 -37.49 10.83 6.93
N GLY A 186 -37.93 11.31 8.10
CA GLY A 186 -39.34 11.37 8.53
C GLY A 186 -40.09 12.63 8.13
N LEU A 187 -39.43 13.64 7.55
CA LEU A 187 -40.07 14.91 7.17
C LEU A 187 -41.26 14.74 6.20
N PRO A 188 -41.18 13.88 5.16
CA PRO A 188 -42.32 13.65 4.28
C PRO A 188 -43.53 13.06 5.01
N GLU A 189 -43.33 12.06 5.88
CA GLU A 189 -44.40 11.45 6.68
C GLU A 189 -45.00 12.45 7.67
N ASP A 190 -44.18 13.31 8.28
CA ASP A 190 -44.64 14.37 9.16
C ASP A 190 -45.51 15.38 8.44
N LEU A 191 -45.14 15.80 7.23
CA LEU A 191 -45.94 16.69 6.40
C LEU A 191 -47.26 16.05 5.95
N ASN A 192 -47.22 14.76 5.61
CA ASN A 192 -48.44 14.02 5.28
C ASN A 192 -49.39 13.93 6.49
N ARG A 193 -48.86 13.57 7.66
CA ARG A 193 -49.63 13.44 8.89
C ARG A 193 -50.23 14.77 9.37
N GLN A 194 -49.47 15.87 9.29
CA GLN A 194 -49.88 17.17 9.80
C GLN A 194 -50.75 17.97 8.81
N PHE A 195 -50.51 17.83 7.50
CA PHE A 195 -51.11 18.69 6.47
C PHE A 195 -51.70 17.95 5.27
N GLY A 196 -51.61 16.61 5.21
CA GLY A 196 -52.09 15.82 4.07
C GLY A 196 -51.25 15.99 2.80
N ILE A 197 -50.04 16.52 2.89
CA ILE A 197 -49.17 16.75 1.74
C ILE A 197 -48.60 15.41 1.25
N SER A 198 -48.63 15.16 -0.06
CA SER A 198 -48.11 13.93 -0.64
C SER A 198 -46.58 13.92 -0.68
N HIS A 199 -45.97 12.74 -0.56
CA HIS A 199 -44.52 12.56 -0.66
C HIS A 199 -43.97 13.09 -2.00
N GLN A 200 -44.73 12.90 -3.09
CA GLN A 200 -44.38 13.43 -4.42
C GLN A 200 -44.27 14.95 -4.41
N PHE A 201 -45.25 15.66 -3.83
CA PHE A 201 -45.21 17.11 -3.76
C PHE A 201 -44.03 17.61 -2.92
N VAL A 202 -43.72 16.93 -1.81
CA VAL A 202 -42.53 17.25 -1.00
C VAL A 202 -41.25 17.09 -1.83
N SER A 203 -41.10 15.96 -2.52
CA SER A 203 -39.93 15.71 -3.37
C SER A 203 -39.78 16.78 -4.45
N GLU A 204 -40.84 17.11 -5.19
CA GLU A 204 -40.83 18.15 -6.22
C GLU A 204 -40.52 19.55 -5.65
N ALA A 205 -41.00 19.86 -4.45
CA ALA A 205 -40.75 21.14 -3.80
C ALA A 205 -39.31 21.26 -3.27
N VAL A 206 -38.74 20.20 -2.72
CA VAL A 206 -37.36 20.19 -2.21
C VAL A 206 -36.35 20.13 -3.35
N ASN A 207 -36.67 19.42 -4.44
CA ASN A 207 -35.76 19.25 -5.57
C ASN A 207 -35.37 20.58 -6.25
N GLU A 208 -36.23 21.61 -6.17
CA GLU A 208 -35.90 22.97 -6.62
C GLU A 208 -34.66 23.55 -5.91
N PHE A 209 -34.40 23.13 -4.68
CA PHE A 209 -33.32 23.63 -3.82
C PHE A 209 -32.33 22.54 -3.39
N SER A 210 -32.39 21.34 -3.97
CA SER A 210 -31.55 20.21 -3.59
C SER A 210 -30.07 20.49 -3.93
N VAL A 211 -29.15 19.83 -3.22
CA VAL A 211 -27.70 20.00 -3.48
C VAL A 211 -27.33 19.54 -4.90
N GLU A 212 -28.10 18.62 -5.46
CA GLU A 212 -28.02 18.10 -6.81
C GLU A 212 -28.46 19.13 -7.85
N SER A 213 -29.49 19.92 -7.55
CA SER A 213 -30.05 20.91 -8.48
C SER A 213 -29.29 22.24 -8.48
N ILE A 214 -28.98 22.79 -7.31
CA ILE A 214 -28.40 24.14 -7.19
C ILE A 214 -26.94 24.15 -6.74
N GLY A 215 -26.39 22.99 -6.40
CA GLY A 215 -25.02 22.87 -5.92
C GLY A 215 -24.85 23.21 -4.44
N ARG A 216 -23.78 22.69 -3.84
CA ARG A 216 -23.47 22.85 -2.42
C ARG A 216 -23.13 24.28 -2.05
N GLU A 217 -22.31 24.97 -2.85
CA GLU A 217 -21.82 26.31 -2.52
C GLU A 217 -22.96 27.32 -2.36
N VAL A 218 -24.06 27.14 -3.11
CA VAL A 218 -25.24 28.02 -3.03
C VAL A 218 -25.96 27.85 -1.70
N LEU A 219 -26.17 26.60 -1.26
CA LEU A 219 -26.75 26.29 0.05
C LEU A 219 -25.86 26.79 1.18
N GLU A 220 -24.54 26.57 1.09
CA GLU A 220 -23.59 27.03 2.11
C GLU A 220 -23.65 28.55 2.27
N LYS A 221 -23.67 29.29 1.16
CA LYS A 221 -23.77 30.75 1.17
C LYS A 221 -25.09 31.24 1.77
N GLU A 222 -26.22 30.65 1.38
CA GLU A 222 -27.55 31.07 1.83
C GLU A 222 -27.75 30.88 3.34
N PHE A 223 -27.13 29.84 3.93
CA PHE A 223 -27.21 29.57 5.36
C PHE A 223 -25.99 30.05 6.17
N GLY A 224 -25.06 30.79 5.55
CA GLY A 224 -23.88 31.34 6.21
C GLY A 224 -22.89 30.27 6.72
N ILE A 225 -22.78 29.15 6.01
CA ILE A 225 -21.88 28.04 6.35
C ILE A 225 -20.50 28.36 5.78
N ASN A 226 -19.60 28.81 6.64
CA ASN A 226 -18.24 29.23 6.24
C ASN A 226 -17.20 28.13 6.36
N ASN A 227 -17.48 27.09 7.16
CA ASN A 227 -16.56 25.98 7.40
C ASN A 227 -16.96 24.78 6.54
N PRO A 228 -16.05 24.23 5.71
CA PRO A 228 -16.36 23.08 4.89
C PRO A 228 -16.63 21.86 5.77
N VAL A 229 -17.78 21.22 5.53
CA VAL A 229 -18.24 20.02 6.24
C VAL A 229 -17.20 18.90 6.13
N LYS A 230 -16.94 18.21 7.24
CA LYS A 230 -15.87 17.21 7.35
C LYS A 230 -16.37 15.78 7.32
N TYR A 231 -15.46 14.90 6.94
CA TYR A 231 -15.63 13.44 6.94
C TYR A 231 -14.44 12.84 7.68
N PHE A 232 -14.65 11.92 8.61
CA PHE A 232 -13.55 11.35 9.41
C PHE A 232 -13.37 9.86 9.11
N ILE A 233 -12.11 9.45 9.00
CA ILE A 233 -11.70 8.06 8.80
C ILE A 233 -10.29 7.88 9.38
N SER A 234 -9.91 6.65 9.73
CA SER A 234 -8.49 6.33 9.98
C SER A 234 -7.60 6.75 8.79
N LYS A 235 -6.37 7.20 9.07
CA LYS A 235 -5.32 7.44 8.07
C LYS A 235 -4.98 6.20 7.24
N THR A 236 -5.19 5.00 7.80
CA THR A 236 -5.03 3.70 7.10
C THR A 236 -6.28 3.30 6.30
N GLY A 237 -7.25 4.20 6.15
CA GLY A 237 -8.44 3.99 5.34
C GLY A 237 -8.14 3.71 3.87
N HIS A 238 -8.92 2.80 3.27
CA HIS A 238 -8.73 2.39 1.88
C HIS A 238 -8.72 3.60 0.92
N TYR A 239 -7.86 3.55 -0.09
CA TYR A 239 -7.57 4.68 -0.99
C TYR A 239 -8.79 5.25 -1.74
N CYS A 240 -9.94 4.56 -1.73
CA CYS A 240 -11.15 5.03 -2.41
C CYS A 240 -11.73 6.28 -1.76
N TRP A 241 -11.59 6.47 -0.44
CA TRP A 241 -12.21 7.59 0.30
C TRP A 241 -11.79 8.99 -0.21
N PRO A 242 -10.50 9.28 -0.47
CA PRO A 242 -10.09 10.55 -1.08
C PRO A 242 -10.61 10.79 -2.50
N LYS A 243 -11.11 9.76 -3.21
CA LYS A 243 -11.53 9.83 -4.63
C LYS A 243 -13.01 10.20 -4.81
N ILE A 244 -13.78 10.42 -3.75
CA ILE A 244 -15.25 10.27 -3.75
C ILE A 244 -16.05 11.59 -3.70
N ALA A 245 -17.17 11.60 -4.44
CA ALA A 245 -18.38 12.46 -4.33
C ALA A 245 -18.23 14.00 -4.38
N GLY A 246 -17.11 14.55 -4.85
CA GLY A 246 -16.93 16.01 -4.95
C GLY A 246 -16.79 16.71 -3.59
N ILE A 247 -16.57 15.95 -2.51
CA ILE A 247 -16.35 16.48 -1.15
C ILE A 247 -15.01 17.21 -1.05
N GLY A 248 -14.03 16.77 -1.85
CA GLY A 248 -12.65 17.25 -1.85
C GLY A 248 -11.80 16.54 -0.79
N SER A 249 -10.66 15.98 -1.19
CA SER A 249 -9.82 15.14 -0.32
C SER A 249 -9.35 15.83 0.96
N ARG A 250 -9.19 17.16 0.96
CA ARG A 250 -8.84 17.96 2.16
C ARG A 250 -9.96 18.03 3.22
N ASN A 251 -11.17 17.58 2.89
CA ASN A 251 -12.29 17.50 3.82
C ASN A 251 -12.51 16.08 4.36
N VAL A 252 -11.76 15.10 3.84
CA VAL A 252 -11.62 13.77 4.44
C VAL A 252 -10.43 13.82 5.40
N VAL A 253 -10.71 13.89 6.69
CA VAL A 253 -9.71 14.03 7.75
C VAL A 253 -9.28 12.64 8.20
N GLY A 254 -8.01 12.33 7.96
CA GLY A 254 -7.36 11.13 8.47
C GLY A 254 -7.02 11.27 9.95
N VAL A 255 -7.61 10.41 10.78
CA VAL A 255 -7.32 10.27 12.21
C VAL A 255 -6.22 9.21 12.38
N ASP A 256 -5.27 9.45 13.28
CA ASP A 256 -4.21 8.47 13.56
C ASP A 256 -4.78 7.13 14.06
N VAL A 257 -3.95 6.10 13.97
CA VAL A 257 -4.25 4.77 14.50
C VAL A 257 -3.50 4.49 15.80
N ASN A 258 -4.10 3.66 16.66
CA ASN A 258 -3.44 3.11 17.83
C ASN A 258 -2.47 1.98 17.44
N ASN A 259 -1.82 1.36 18.44
CA ASN A 259 -0.85 0.27 18.22
C ASN A 259 -1.45 -1.04 17.66
N ASN A 260 -2.78 -1.13 17.53
CA ASN A 260 -3.48 -2.24 16.88
C ASN A 260 -3.97 -1.87 15.46
N ALA A 261 -3.49 -0.74 14.89
CA ALA A 261 -3.94 -0.17 13.62
C ALA A 261 -5.45 0.18 13.57
N GLN A 262 -6.09 0.37 14.73
CA GLN A 262 -7.47 0.83 14.84
C GLN A 262 -7.51 2.36 14.94
N ILE A 263 -8.56 3.02 14.45
CA ILE A 263 -8.75 4.46 14.62
C ILE A 263 -8.61 4.86 16.10
N ASP A 264 -7.77 5.85 16.37
CA ASP A 264 -7.58 6.36 17.72
C ASP A 264 -8.82 7.16 18.15
N THR A 265 -9.62 6.57 19.03
CA THR A 265 -10.88 7.15 19.50
C THR A 265 -10.68 8.40 20.35
N GLN A 266 -9.54 8.56 21.02
CA GLN A 266 -9.23 9.77 21.78
C GLN A 266 -8.93 10.93 20.85
N GLN A 267 -8.14 10.68 19.79
CA GLN A 267 -7.89 11.69 18.76
C GLN A 267 -9.16 12.02 17.97
N LEU A 268 -9.98 11.02 17.63
CA LEU A 268 -11.27 11.24 16.99
C LEU A 268 -12.18 12.13 17.86
N GLU A 269 -12.27 11.86 19.16
CA GLU A 269 -13.04 12.70 20.09
C GLU A 269 -12.52 14.14 20.10
N HIS A 270 -11.19 14.34 20.13
CA HIS A 270 -10.58 15.67 20.07
C HIS A 270 -10.98 16.43 18.79
N TYR A 271 -10.87 15.79 17.63
CA TYR A 271 -11.26 16.42 16.36
C TYR A 271 -12.75 16.75 16.30
N LEU A 272 -13.62 15.84 16.75
CA LEU A 272 -15.07 16.05 16.73
C LEU A 272 -15.49 17.16 17.70
N LYS A 273 -14.87 17.26 18.89
CA LYS A 273 -15.08 18.37 19.82
C LYS A 273 -14.70 19.71 19.20
N LYS A 274 -13.55 19.77 18.54
CA LYS A 274 -13.12 20.97 17.80
C LYS A 274 -14.11 21.34 16.68
N CYS A 275 -14.68 20.35 15.99
CA CYS A 275 -15.75 20.58 15.02
C CYS A 275 -16.99 21.21 15.67
N ALA A 276 -17.42 20.71 16.82
CA ALA A 276 -18.53 21.29 17.57
C ALA A 276 -18.26 22.73 18.02
N GLU A 277 -17.09 22.99 18.62
CA GLU A 277 -16.67 24.33 19.09
C GLU A 277 -16.62 25.37 17.96
N THR A 278 -16.12 24.95 16.78
CA THR A 278 -15.98 25.82 15.61
C THR A 278 -17.21 25.86 14.71
N LYS A 279 -18.30 25.18 15.09
CA LYS A 279 -19.50 24.99 14.26
C LYS A 279 -19.18 24.44 12.86
N THR A 280 -18.26 23.50 12.79
CA THR A 280 -17.93 22.74 11.58
C THR A 280 -18.74 21.44 11.57
N ALA A 281 -19.68 21.31 10.64
CA ALA A 281 -20.53 20.13 10.56
C ALA A 281 -19.74 18.89 10.07
N VAL A 282 -20.28 17.71 10.36
CA VAL A 282 -19.70 16.42 9.99
C VAL A 282 -20.70 15.60 9.19
N PHE A 283 -20.28 15.12 8.02
CA PHE A 283 -21.07 14.20 7.20
C PHE A 283 -21.21 12.86 7.89
N ALA A 284 -20.07 12.17 8.04
CA ALA A 284 -19.99 10.86 8.67
C ALA A 284 -18.62 10.61 9.30
N VAL A 285 -18.59 9.62 10.19
CA VAL A 285 -17.40 8.92 10.63
C VAL A 285 -17.41 7.53 10.01
N VAL A 286 -16.31 7.14 9.36
CA VAL A 286 -16.12 5.78 8.86
C VAL A 286 -15.39 4.96 9.90
N VAL A 287 -16.00 3.83 10.25
CA VAL A 287 -15.34 2.77 11.01
C VAL A 287 -14.96 1.64 10.06
N ILE A 288 -13.75 1.14 10.17
CA ILE A 288 -13.23 0.07 9.34
C ILE A 288 -13.40 -1.24 10.10
N ILE A 289 -14.19 -2.16 9.53
CA ILE A 289 -14.37 -3.50 10.08
C ILE A 289 -13.56 -4.46 9.19
N GLY A 290 -12.32 -4.70 9.61
CA GLY A 290 -11.34 -5.45 8.84
C GLY A 290 -10.54 -4.55 7.90
N SER A 291 -9.47 -3.93 8.42
CA SER A 291 -8.55 -3.10 7.64
C SER A 291 -7.88 -3.89 6.52
N THR A 292 -7.51 -3.20 5.43
CA THR A 292 -6.97 -3.87 4.23
C THR A 292 -5.63 -4.54 4.52
N GLU A 293 -4.79 -3.88 5.31
CA GLU A 293 -3.42 -4.29 5.56
C GLU A 293 -3.31 -5.29 6.73
N GLU A 294 -3.99 -5.07 7.86
CA GLU A 294 -3.86 -5.86 9.11
C GLU A 294 -5.12 -6.63 9.53
N GLY A 295 -6.24 -6.45 8.82
CA GLY A 295 -7.52 -7.02 9.24
C GLY A 295 -7.99 -6.52 10.61
N ALA A 296 -7.59 -5.30 11.00
CA ALA A 296 -7.97 -4.67 12.25
C ALA A 296 -9.46 -4.29 12.24
N VAL A 297 -10.12 -4.39 13.40
CA VAL A 297 -11.51 -3.94 13.57
C VAL A 297 -11.51 -2.71 14.47
N ASP A 298 -11.94 -1.57 13.93
CA ASP A 298 -12.12 -0.34 14.70
C ASP A 298 -13.15 -0.56 15.82
N ARG A 299 -12.94 0.09 16.98
CA ARG A 299 -13.84 0.04 18.14
C ARG A 299 -15.14 0.80 17.86
N LEU A 300 -16.04 0.21 17.08
CA LEU A 300 -17.34 0.76 16.69
C LEU A 300 -18.20 1.11 17.91
N THR A 301 -18.17 0.27 18.94
CA THR A 301 -18.82 0.51 20.23
C THR A 301 -18.46 1.88 20.84
N GLU A 302 -17.17 2.24 20.81
CA GLU A 302 -16.68 3.53 21.27
C GLU A 302 -17.11 4.69 20.35
N VAL A 303 -17.11 4.50 19.03
CA VAL A 303 -17.57 5.53 18.08
C VAL A 303 -19.08 5.80 18.24
N LEU A 304 -19.89 4.76 18.48
CA LEU A 304 -21.31 4.91 18.82
C LEU A 304 -21.51 5.70 20.12
N ARG A 305 -20.71 5.39 21.15
CA ARG A 305 -20.70 6.13 22.42
C ARG A 305 -20.33 7.60 22.21
N LEU A 306 -19.31 7.89 21.40
CA LEU A 306 -18.89 9.26 21.06
C LEU A 306 -19.99 10.02 20.32
N ARG A 307 -20.66 9.40 19.34
CA ARG A 307 -21.80 10.01 18.63
C ARG A 307 -22.90 10.42 19.61
N LYS A 308 -23.29 9.52 20.52
CA LYS A 308 -24.29 9.81 21.54
C LYS A 308 -23.86 10.96 22.45
N LYS A 309 -22.64 10.89 22.98
CA LYS A 309 -22.06 11.92 23.85
C LYS A 309 -22.06 13.31 23.20
N LEU A 310 -21.56 13.42 21.98
CA LEU A 310 -21.43 14.71 21.28
C LEU A 310 -22.78 15.28 20.85
N ARG A 311 -23.77 14.43 20.57
CA ARG A 311 -25.16 14.87 20.36
C ARG A 311 -25.72 15.50 21.64
N GLU A 312 -25.57 14.82 22.78
CA GLU A 312 -26.10 15.28 24.07
C GLU A 312 -25.38 16.53 24.62
N GLU A 313 -24.05 16.59 24.51
CA GLU A 313 -23.24 17.69 25.08
C GLU A 313 -23.15 18.92 24.17
N HIS A 314 -23.17 18.73 22.85
CA HIS A 314 -22.83 19.79 21.89
C HIS A 314 -23.81 19.93 20.72
N GLY A 315 -24.83 19.07 20.61
CA GLY A 315 -25.75 19.06 19.47
C GLY A 315 -25.07 18.70 18.15
N LEU A 316 -23.90 18.06 18.16
CA LEU A 316 -23.19 17.62 16.95
C LEU A 316 -23.68 16.22 16.56
N SER A 317 -24.19 16.07 15.33
CA SER A 317 -24.65 14.79 14.79
C SER A 317 -23.99 14.45 13.46
N PHE A 318 -23.71 13.17 13.27
CA PHE A 318 -23.08 12.62 12.07
C PHE A 318 -23.56 11.18 11.82
N LEU A 319 -23.46 10.75 10.56
CA LEU A 319 -23.68 9.35 10.20
C LEU A 319 -22.47 8.49 10.60
N ILE A 320 -22.70 7.21 10.82
CA ILE A 320 -21.65 6.21 10.93
C ILE A 320 -21.79 5.27 9.74
N HIS A 321 -20.72 5.16 8.95
CA HIS A 321 -20.61 4.17 7.89
C HIS A 321 -19.60 3.11 8.30
N ALA A 322 -20.01 1.84 8.31
CA ALA A 322 -19.08 0.74 8.50
C ALA A 322 -18.54 0.27 7.15
N ASN A 323 -17.26 0.53 6.90
CA ASN A 323 -16.55 -0.09 5.80
C ASN A 323 -16.16 -1.51 6.21
N ALA A 324 -17.09 -2.45 6.04
CA ALA A 324 -16.96 -3.86 6.36
C ALA A 324 -16.75 -4.70 5.09
N ALA A 325 -16.12 -4.12 4.07
CA ALA A 325 -15.88 -4.78 2.79
C ALA A 325 -15.22 -6.16 2.99
N TRP A 326 -14.22 -6.23 3.87
CA TRP A 326 -13.59 -7.48 4.28
C TRP A 326 -14.30 -8.13 5.48
N GLY A 327 -14.47 -7.40 6.59
CA GLY A 327 -14.91 -7.97 7.86
C GLY A 327 -16.41 -8.28 7.97
N GLY A 328 -17.25 -7.88 7.01
CA GLY A 328 -18.71 -8.00 7.14
C GLY A 328 -19.21 -9.43 7.25
N TYR A 329 -18.66 -10.35 6.45
CA TYR A 329 -19.01 -11.77 6.48
C TYR A 329 -18.62 -12.46 7.80
N PHE A 330 -17.65 -11.94 8.56
CA PHE A 330 -17.28 -12.47 9.88
C PHE A 330 -18.42 -12.35 10.91
N SER A 331 -19.40 -11.47 10.67
CA SER A 331 -20.63 -11.40 11.47
C SER A 331 -21.45 -12.70 11.46
N THR A 332 -21.22 -13.57 10.48
CA THR A 332 -21.84 -14.90 10.42
C THR A 332 -21.31 -15.87 11.48
N MET A 333 -20.14 -15.58 12.08
CA MET A 333 -19.56 -16.38 13.16
C MET A 333 -20.28 -16.16 14.51
N LEU A 334 -21.00 -15.05 14.66
CA LEU A 334 -21.64 -14.64 15.91
C LEU A 334 -22.81 -15.55 16.30
N SER A 335 -22.85 -15.96 17.57
CA SER A 335 -23.97 -16.73 18.12
C SER A 335 -25.28 -15.91 18.06
N ARG A 336 -26.35 -16.50 17.49
CA ARG A 336 -27.70 -15.89 17.42
C ARG A 336 -28.59 -16.40 18.55
N ASP A 337 -29.50 -15.56 19.06
CA ASP A 337 -30.45 -15.94 20.11
C ASP A 337 -31.47 -16.99 19.61
N LYS A 338 -31.54 -18.10 20.34
CA LYS A 338 -32.29 -19.37 20.14
C LYS A 338 -31.77 -20.29 19.02
N PRO A 339 -31.09 -21.40 19.36
CA PRO A 339 -31.18 -22.60 18.53
C PRO A 339 -32.63 -23.10 18.55
N LYS A 340 -33.19 -23.44 17.38
CA LYS A 340 -34.20 -24.50 17.37
C LYS A 340 -33.48 -25.75 17.86
N ASN A 341 -34.08 -26.45 18.83
CA ASN A 341 -33.60 -27.74 19.31
C ASN A 341 -33.63 -28.72 18.14
N ASP A 342 -32.50 -28.79 17.44
CA ASP A 342 -32.20 -29.84 16.50
C ASP A 342 -31.32 -30.81 17.31
N GLY A 343 -31.80 -32.05 17.45
CA GLY A 343 -31.37 -33.01 18.46
C GLY A 343 -29.86 -33.20 18.63
N GLU A 344 -29.49 -33.60 19.84
CA GLU A 344 -28.14 -33.96 20.26
C GLU A 344 -27.40 -34.81 19.22
N GLN A 345 -26.23 -34.33 18.79
CA GLN A 345 -25.10 -35.14 18.36
C GLN A 345 -23.78 -34.44 18.76
N ALA A 346 -22.82 -35.23 19.21
CA ALA A 346 -21.60 -34.82 19.92
C ALA A 346 -20.74 -33.81 19.14
N PHE A 347 -20.48 -32.64 19.73
CA PHE A 347 -19.57 -31.62 19.18
C PHE A 347 -18.18 -31.73 19.82
N THR A 348 -17.14 -31.91 18.99
CA THR A 348 -15.72 -31.90 19.41
C THR A 348 -14.97 -30.62 18.99
N LYS A 349 -15.51 -29.79 18.07
CA LYS A 349 -14.88 -28.51 17.64
C LYS A 349 -15.52 -27.29 18.32
N PRO A 350 -14.73 -26.24 18.64
CA PRO A 350 -15.22 -24.96 19.18
C PRO A 350 -16.26 -24.26 18.28
N LYS A 351 -17.07 -23.37 18.87
CA LYS A 351 -18.00 -22.56 18.09
C LYS A 351 -17.22 -21.50 17.31
N PRO A 352 -17.70 -21.08 16.12
CA PRO A 352 -17.01 -20.05 15.35
C PRO A 352 -16.70 -18.76 16.12
N GLU A 353 -17.64 -18.28 16.95
CA GLU A 353 -17.46 -17.10 17.80
C GLU A 353 -16.29 -17.21 18.77
N ASP A 354 -15.92 -18.43 19.19
CA ASP A 354 -14.86 -18.68 20.17
C ASP A 354 -13.46 -18.37 19.60
N TYR A 355 -13.31 -18.33 18.27
CA TYR A 355 -12.06 -17.93 17.60
C TYR A 355 -11.89 -16.40 17.51
N LEU A 356 -12.95 -15.62 17.74
CA LEU A 356 -12.88 -14.16 17.65
C LEU A 356 -12.60 -13.55 19.01
N ASN A 357 -11.68 -12.59 19.05
CA ASN A 357 -11.45 -11.77 20.26
C ASN A 357 -12.78 -11.19 20.80
N PRO A 358 -13.04 -11.19 22.12
CA PRO A 358 -14.29 -10.68 22.70
C PRO A 358 -14.63 -9.24 22.29
N GLU A 359 -13.62 -8.38 22.17
CA GLU A 359 -13.79 -7.00 21.72
C GLU A 359 -14.32 -6.95 20.28
N THR A 360 -13.73 -7.75 19.38
CA THR A 360 -14.19 -7.88 17.99
C THR A 360 -15.63 -8.40 17.91
N VAL A 361 -16.02 -9.35 18.75
CA VAL A 361 -17.39 -9.87 18.83
C VAL A 361 -18.38 -8.75 19.16
N GLU A 362 -18.03 -7.89 20.12
CA GLU A 362 -18.85 -6.74 20.52
C GLU A 362 -19.06 -5.73 19.38
N ASP A 363 -17.98 -5.41 18.65
CA ASP A 363 -18.04 -4.47 17.54
C ASP A 363 -18.80 -5.03 16.32
N LEU A 364 -18.61 -6.32 16.00
CA LEU A 364 -19.37 -6.98 14.94
C LEU A 364 -20.87 -7.02 15.27
N ARG A 365 -21.26 -7.28 16.53
CA ARG A 365 -22.67 -7.19 16.96
C ARG A 365 -23.22 -5.77 16.81
N SER A 366 -22.39 -4.77 17.01
CA SER A 366 -22.77 -3.36 16.94
C SER A 366 -22.98 -2.84 15.51
N LEU A 367 -22.61 -3.61 14.48
CA LEU A 367 -22.89 -3.26 13.07
C LEU A 367 -24.37 -2.96 12.80
N ALA A 368 -25.31 -3.59 13.52
CA ALA A 368 -26.73 -3.32 13.37
C ALA A 368 -27.15 -1.86 13.72
N GLN A 369 -26.26 -1.08 14.37
CA GLN A 369 -26.53 0.28 14.84
C GLN A 369 -25.96 1.38 13.93
N VAL A 370 -25.20 1.04 12.89
CA VAL A 370 -24.65 2.02 11.95
C VAL A 370 -25.67 2.42 10.88
N ASP A 371 -25.45 3.54 10.21
CA ASP A 371 -26.39 4.06 9.21
C ASP A 371 -26.25 3.33 7.86
N SER A 372 -25.04 2.89 7.53
CA SER A 372 -24.76 2.11 6.31
C SER A 372 -23.56 1.18 6.48
N ILE A 373 -23.55 0.07 5.74
CA ILE A 373 -22.50 -0.95 5.76
C ILE A 373 -22.13 -1.30 4.32
N THR A 374 -20.85 -1.15 3.98
CA THR A 374 -20.28 -1.78 2.78
C THR A 374 -19.82 -3.20 3.14
N VAL A 375 -20.16 -4.19 2.33
CA VAL A 375 -19.69 -5.59 2.48
C VAL A 375 -19.36 -6.15 1.10
N ASP A 376 -18.25 -6.86 0.93
CA ASP A 376 -17.88 -7.46 -0.36
C ASP A 376 -18.06 -8.99 -0.36
N PRO A 377 -19.12 -9.51 -1.00
CA PRO A 377 -19.22 -10.94 -1.31
C PRO A 377 -18.00 -11.51 -2.03
N HIS A 378 -17.36 -10.75 -2.92
CA HIS A 378 -16.15 -11.20 -3.64
C HIS A 378 -14.85 -11.24 -2.81
N LYS A 379 -14.93 -10.91 -1.51
CA LYS A 379 -13.82 -11.01 -0.54
C LYS A 379 -14.04 -12.23 0.36
N ALA A 380 -14.45 -12.01 1.61
CA ALA A 380 -14.68 -13.06 2.59
C ALA A 380 -15.98 -13.86 2.35
N GLY A 381 -16.76 -13.52 1.31
CA GLY A 381 -17.90 -14.30 0.85
C GLY A 381 -17.54 -15.40 -0.17
N TYR A 382 -16.28 -15.48 -0.63
CA TYR A 382 -15.81 -16.52 -1.56
C TYR A 382 -16.62 -16.59 -2.88
N ILE A 383 -17.10 -15.44 -3.34
CA ILE A 383 -17.89 -15.29 -4.58
C ILE A 383 -17.00 -14.66 -5.67
N PRO A 384 -17.14 -15.02 -6.96
CA PRO A 384 -16.35 -14.41 -8.03
C PRO A 384 -16.58 -12.90 -8.11
N TYR A 385 -15.54 -12.19 -8.53
CA TYR A 385 -15.70 -10.83 -9.03
C TYR A 385 -16.61 -10.82 -10.27
N PRO A 386 -17.43 -9.76 -10.49
CA PRO A 386 -17.68 -8.64 -9.57
C PRO A 386 -18.82 -8.94 -8.58
N ALA A 387 -18.61 -8.65 -7.29
CA ALA A 387 -19.69 -8.66 -6.29
C ALA A 387 -19.30 -7.84 -5.04
N GLY A 388 -19.64 -6.55 -5.02
CA GLY A 388 -19.70 -5.72 -3.82
C GLY A 388 -21.14 -5.54 -3.34
N SER A 389 -21.34 -4.90 -2.19
CA SER A 389 -22.69 -4.57 -1.71
C SER A 389 -22.70 -3.39 -0.73
N LEU A 390 -23.84 -2.72 -0.67
CA LEU A 390 -24.14 -1.66 0.27
C LEU A 390 -25.48 -1.93 0.93
N ALA A 391 -25.53 -1.82 2.25
CA ALA A 391 -26.76 -1.92 3.03
C ALA A 391 -26.98 -0.64 3.84
N TYR A 392 -28.21 -0.14 3.83
CA TYR A 392 -28.66 0.96 4.67
C TYR A 392 -29.54 0.43 5.80
N ARG A 393 -29.31 0.91 7.02
CA ARG A 393 -30.18 0.60 8.16
C ARG A 393 -31.60 1.11 7.96
N ASP A 394 -31.72 2.31 7.41
CA ASP A 394 -32.99 2.90 6.98
C ASP A 394 -33.01 3.03 5.46
N GLY A 395 -33.80 2.18 4.82
CA GLY A 395 -33.87 2.08 3.37
C GLY A 395 -34.38 3.36 2.71
N ARG A 396 -35.10 4.24 3.41
CA ARG A 396 -35.60 5.52 2.85
C ARG A 396 -34.46 6.41 2.36
N ILE A 397 -33.26 6.24 2.92
CA ILE A 397 -32.07 7.01 2.56
C ILE A 397 -31.67 6.86 1.09
N ARG A 398 -32.03 5.74 0.44
CA ARG A 398 -31.75 5.48 -0.99
C ARG A 398 -32.41 6.51 -1.92
N HIS A 399 -33.50 7.13 -1.49
CA HIS A 399 -34.21 8.14 -2.30
C HIS A 399 -33.45 9.47 -2.39
N LEU A 400 -32.42 9.68 -1.57
CA LEU A 400 -31.60 10.88 -1.62
C LEU A 400 -30.66 10.90 -2.82
N ILE A 401 -30.54 9.81 -3.58
CA ILE A 401 -29.72 9.72 -4.78
C ILE A 401 -30.53 9.43 -6.04
N SER A 402 -31.86 9.32 -5.92
CA SER A 402 -32.77 9.13 -7.05
C SER A 402 -33.29 10.47 -7.59
N TRP A 403 -33.37 10.62 -8.92
CA TRP A 403 -33.95 11.80 -9.60
C TRP A 403 -35.48 11.75 -9.74
N SER A 404 -36.09 10.60 -9.46
CA SER A 404 -37.55 10.41 -9.48
C SER A 404 -38.07 10.42 -8.05
N GLY A 405 -39.14 11.18 -7.76
CA GLY A 405 -39.79 11.13 -6.44
C GLY A 405 -40.27 9.71 -6.09
N PRO A 406 -40.41 9.36 -4.81
CA PRO A 406 -40.93 8.07 -4.40
C PRO A 406 -42.32 7.88 -4.99
N TYR A 407 -42.44 7.01 -6.00
CA TYR A 407 -43.72 6.70 -6.63
C TYR A 407 -44.64 6.15 -5.55
N LEU A 408 -45.77 6.83 -5.31
CA LEU A 408 -46.90 6.30 -4.55
C LEU A 408 -47.46 5.10 -5.33
N SER A 409 -46.89 3.93 -5.12
CA SER A 409 -47.43 2.71 -5.72
C SER A 409 -48.52 2.12 -4.82
N GLN A 410 -49.75 2.54 -5.08
CA GLN A 410 -50.86 1.60 -4.91
C GLN A 410 -50.74 0.55 -6.02
N GLY A 411 -50.04 -0.55 -5.76
CA GLY A 411 -50.20 -1.81 -6.51
C GLY A 411 -49.06 -2.30 -7.41
N ALA A 412 -47.92 -1.60 -7.52
CA ALA A 412 -46.73 -2.10 -8.20
C ALA A 412 -45.50 -1.91 -7.30
N ASP A 413 -44.90 -3.01 -6.87
CA ASP A 413 -43.82 -3.00 -5.88
C ASP A 413 -42.66 -2.05 -6.26
N ASP A 414 -42.01 -1.51 -5.24
CA ASP A 414 -40.79 -0.70 -5.30
C ASP A 414 -39.61 -1.61 -5.74
N VAL A 415 -39.56 -1.95 -7.05
CA VAL A 415 -38.69 -3.02 -7.62
C VAL A 415 -37.56 -2.47 -8.51
N ASP A 416 -37.58 -1.18 -8.89
CA ASP A 416 -36.57 -0.62 -9.80
C ASP A 416 -35.22 -0.36 -9.08
N MET A 417 -34.32 -1.36 -9.13
CA MET A 417 -33.02 -1.34 -8.46
C MET A 417 -32.01 -0.41 -9.13
N GLY A 418 -32.19 -0.11 -10.42
CA GLY A 418 -31.24 0.67 -11.22
C GLY A 418 -31.20 2.16 -10.89
N MET A 419 -32.14 2.66 -10.10
CA MET A 419 -32.28 4.08 -9.78
C MET A 419 -31.69 4.50 -8.43
N TYR A 420 -31.26 3.52 -7.63
CA TYR A 420 -30.88 3.70 -6.22
C TYR A 420 -29.37 3.51 -5.97
N GLY A 421 -28.55 3.78 -6.99
CA GLY A 421 -27.10 3.65 -6.95
C GLY A 421 -26.39 4.50 -8.01
N VAL A 422 -25.07 4.38 -8.07
CA VAL A 422 -24.22 5.03 -9.09
C VAL A 422 -24.26 4.30 -10.42
N GLU A 423 -24.42 2.98 -10.37
CA GLU A 423 -24.39 2.11 -11.54
C GLU A 423 -25.74 2.11 -12.28
N GLY A 424 -25.70 1.92 -13.60
CA GLY A 424 -26.89 1.71 -14.43
C GLY A 424 -27.11 0.23 -14.71
N SER A 425 -26.81 -0.21 -15.94
CA SER A 425 -26.86 -1.63 -16.30
C SER A 425 -25.94 -2.47 -15.42
N LYS A 426 -26.49 -3.53 -14.82
CA LYS A 426 -25.78 -4.42 -13.89
C LYS A 426 -26.21 -5.88 -14.07
N PRO A 427 -25.27 -6.84 -13.99
CA PRO A 427 -25.56 -8.24 -14.30
C PRO A 427 -26.39 -8.89 -13.20
N GLY A 428 -27.61 -9.37 -13.53
CA GLY A 428 -28.39 -10.19 -12.60
C GLY A 428 -27.71 -11.51 -12.24
N ALA A 429 -26.72 -11.94 -13.03
CA ALA A 429 -25.85 -13.07 -12.72
C ALA A 429 -25.01 -12.87 -11.45
N ALA A 430 -24.57 -11.65 -11.14
CA ALA A 430 -23.85 -11.36 -9.90
C ALA A 430 -24.78 -11.52 -8.68
N ALA A 431 -26.00 -10.98 -8.75
CA ALA A 431 -27.00 -11.15 -7.69
C ALA A 431 -27.33 -12.64 -7.46
N MET A 432 -27.53 -13.42 -8.53
CA MET A 432 -27.78 -14.86 -8.42
C MET A 432 -26.59 -15.63 -7.86
N SER A 433 -25.36 -15.24 -8.21
CA SER A 433 -24.13 -15.84 -7.68
C SER A 433 -24.05 -15.69 -6.16
N VAL A 434 -24.29 -14.48 -5.65
CA VAL A 434 -24.31 -14.17 -4.22
C VAL A 434 -25.43 -14.92 -3.52
N TRP A 435 -26.65 -14.84 -4.06
CA TRP A 435 -27.82 -15.48 -3.47
C TRP A 435 -27.67 -16.99 -3.37
N LEU A 436 -27.25 -17.67 -4.45
CA LEU A 436 -27.12 -19.12 -4.45
C LEU A 436 -26.06 -19.59 -3.44
N SER A 437 -24.96 -18.85 -3.29
CA SER A 437 -23.97 -19.13 -2.26
C SER A 437 -24.52 -18.93 -0.85
N ASN A 438 -25.20 -17.82 -0.59
CA ASN A 438 -25.81 -17.51 0.69
C ASN A 438 -26.90 -18.53 1.09
N GLN A 439 -27.67 -19.05 0.14
CA GLN A 439 -28.68 -20.09 0.38
C GLN A 439 -28.05 -21.46 0.60
N ALA A 440 -27.03 -21.82 -0.17
CA ALA A 440 -26.39 -23.13 -0.08
C ALA A 440 -25.53 -23.28 1.18
N ILE A 441 -24.79 -22.24 1.55
CA ILE A 441 -23.87 -22.25 2.69
C ILE A 441 -24.58 -21.76 3.96
N GLY A 442 -25.37 -20.70 3.86
CA GLY A 442 -26.08 -20.08 4.99
C GLY A 442 -25.30 -18.94 5.64
N LEU A 443 -25.93 -17.76 5.73
CA LEU A 443 -25.43 -16.60 6.47
C LEU A 443 -25.68 -16.74 7.98
N ASN A 444 -25.07 -17.74 8.62
CA ASN A 444 -25.23 -18.04 10.04
C ASN A 444 -24.03 -18.84 10.59
N PRO A 445 -23.96 -19.10 11.91
CA PRO A 445 -22.83 -19.81 12.53
C PRO A 445 -22.60 -21.21 11.99
N ASN A 446 -23.63 -21.89 11.48
CA ASN A 446 -23.50 -23.24 10.94
C ASN A 446 -23.09 -23.29 9.46
N GLY A 447 -23.08 -22.13 8.79
CA GLY A 447 -22.72 -21.97 7.39
C GLY A 447 -21.39 -21.24 7.21
N TYR A 448 -21.45 -20.01 6.70
CA TYR A 448 -20.28 -19.14 6.55
C TYR A 448 -19.52 -18.95 7.87
N GLY A 449 -20.20 -18.99 9.01
CA GLY A 449 -19.55 -18.92 10.32
C GLY A 449 -18.56 -20.06 10.53
N LYS A 450 -18.90 -21.31 10.19
CA LYS A 450 -17.96 -22.44 10.26
C LYS A 450 -16.81 -22.27 9.27
N LEU A 451 -17.11 -21.90 8.03
CA LEU A 451 -16.09 -21.68 6.99
C LEU A 451 -15.03 -20.67 7.45
N LEU A 452 -15.47 -19.51 7.92
CA LEU A 452 -14.59 -18.45 8.42
C LEU A 452 -13.94 -18.81 9.76
N GLY A 453 -14.60 -19.61 10.59
CA GLY A 453 -14.03 -20.16 11.82
C GLY A 453 -12.80 -21.04 11.57
N GLU A 454 -12.84 -21.92 10.56
CA GLU A 454 -11.67 -22.74 10.18
C GLU A 454 -10.52 -21.86 9.65
N ALA A 455 -10.83 -20.82 8.86
CA ALA A 455 -9.84 -19.84 8.40
C ALA A 455 -9.27 -18.99 9.55
N ALA A 456 -10.09 -18.62 10.53
CA ALA A 456 -9.66 -17.86 11.71
C ALA A 456 -8.75 -18.70 12.61
N PHE A 457 -9.11 -19.96 12.83
CA PHE A 457 -8.26 -20.91 13.54
C PHE A 457 -6.91 -21.10 12.84
N THR A 458 -6.92 -21.27 11.51
CA THR A 458 -5.69 -21.31 10.71
C THR A 458 -4.85 -20.04 10.89
N SER A 459 -5.49 -18.87 10.85
CA SER A 459 -4.81 -17.60 10.99
C SER A 459 -4.12 -17.45 12.35
N ALA A 460 -4.79 -17.86 13.42
CA ALA A 460 -4.22 -17.89 14.76
C ALA A 460 -3.05 -18.89 14.85
N ARG A 461 -3.14 -20.08 14.24
CA ARG A 461 -2.04 -21.06 14.19
C ARG A 461 -0.82 -20.52 13.44
N LEU A 462 -1.00 -19.89 12.28
CA LEU A 462 0.10 -19.24 11.54
C LEU A 462 0.75 -18.13 12.37
N SER A 463 -0.07 -17.31 13.06
CA SER A 463 0.43 -16.28 13.97
C SER A 463 1.22 -16.85 15.14
N ALA A 464 0.80 -18.01 15.69
CA ALA A 464 1.56 -18.74 16.71
C ALA A 464 2.96 -19.13 16.22
N HIS A 465 3.07 -19.61 14.97
CA HIS A 465 4.37 -19.92 14.36
C HIS A 465 5.22 -18.67 14.15
N TYR A 466 4.66 -17.55 13.69
CA TYR A 466 5.38 -16.29 13.57
C TYR A 466 5.90 -15.81 14.93
N ALA A 467 5.03 -15.79 15.95
CA ALA A 467 5.37 -15.38 17.31
C ALA A 467 6.51 -16.21 17.91
N THR A 468 6.61 -17.50 17.57
CA THR A 468 7.57 -18.43 18.17
C THR A 468 8.86 -18.60 17.34
N MET A 469 8.94 -18.00 16.15
CA MET A 469 10.10 -18.08 15.26
C MET A 469 11.21 -17.08 15.67
N VAL A 470 11.85 -17.39 16.79
CA VAL A 470 12.97 -16.61 17.37
C VAL A 470 14.14 -17.57 17.63
N ASN A 471 15.30 -17.29 17.06
CA ASN A 471 16.51 -18.12 17.20
C ASN A 471 17.80 -17.28 17.15
N ASP A 472 18.95 -17.93 17.00
CA ASP A 472 20.27 -17.27 16.98
C ASP A 472 20.56 -16.53 15.67
N ASP A 473 19.85 -16.85 14.59
CA ASP A 473 20.02 -16.21 13.29
C ASP A 473 19.10 -15.01 13.10
N PHE A 474 17.83 -15.12 13.52
CA PHE A 474 16.82 -14.09 13.28
C PHE A 474 15.66 -14.13 14.28
N ILE A 475 14.85 -13.08 14.23
CA ILE A 475 13.59 -12.95 14.97
C ILE A 475 12.45 -12.65 13.99
N CYS A 476 11.30 -13.27 14.22
CA CYS A 476 10.03 -12.91 13.60
C CYS A 476 9.15 -12.25 14.67
N VAL A 477 8.60 -11.07 14.34
CA VAL A 477 7.78 -10.28 15.26
C VAL A 477 6.40 -10.08 14.63
N PRO A 478 5.33 -10.69 15.19
CA PRO A 478 3.97 -10.47 14.71
C PRO A 478 3.50 -9.06 15.05
N PHE A 479 2.71 -8.44 14.18
CA PHE A 479 2.16 -7.11 14.39
C PHE A 479 1.26 -7.06 15.63
N ASN A 480 0.34 -8.01 15.75
CA ASN A 480 -0.51 -8.15 16.93
C ASN A 480 0.35 -8.54 18.14
N MET A 481 0.40 -7.66 19.13
CA MET A 481 1.15 -7.84 20.37
C MET A 481 0.59 -9.01 21.18
N LEU A 482 1.48 -9.88 21.67
CA LEU A 482 1.12 -10.92 22.61
C LEU A 482 0.59 -10.29 23.93
N PRO A 483 -0.32 -10.96 24.66
CA PRO A 483 -0.84 -10.44 25.93
C PRO A 483 0.24 -9.98 26.92
N ALA A 484 1.37 -10.67 27.04
CA ALA A 484 2.45 -10.25 27.93
C ALA A 484 3.14 -8.95 27.49
N GLU A 485 3.06 -8.54 26.23
CA GLU A 485 3.62 -7.28 25.72
C GLU A 485 2.76 -6.06 26.11
N LYS A 486 1.45 -6.23 26.30
CA LYS A 486 0.50 -5.12 26.55
C LYS A 486 0.60 -4.53 27.98
N ASN A 487 1.28 -5.20 28.91
CA ASN A 487 1.33 -4.85 30.33
C ASN A 487 2.58 -4.03 30.74
N GLY A 488 2.67 -2.77 30.28
CA GLY A 488 3.67 -1.79 30.71
C GLY A 488 4.83 -1.64 29.72
N ASP A 489 6.03 -2.10 30.08
CA ASP A 489 7.19 -2.07 29.19
C ASP A 489 7.87 -3.44 29.13
N ARG A 490 7.43 -4.26 28.17
CA ARG A 490 7.93 -5.61 27.94
C ARG A 490 8.24 -5.77 26.47
N ASN A 491 9.45 -5.33 26.12
CA ASN A 491 10.13 -5.60 24.86
C ASN A 491 9.84 -7.04 24.38
N PHE A 492 9.65 -7.25 23.08
CA PHE A 492 9.39 -8.57 22.50
C PHE A 492 10.40 -9.63 22.95
N LEU A 493 11.67 -9.28 23.16
CA LEU A 493 12.71 -10.21 23.62
C LEU A 493 12.83 -10.32 25.15
N SER A 494 11.94 -9.69 25.93
CA SER A 494 11.93 -9.77 27.39
C SER A 494 11.56 -11.17 27.91
N ALA A 495 11.99 -11.49 29.13
CA ALA A 495 11.75 -12.79 29.75
C ALA A 495 10.24 -13.16 29.88
N PRO A 496 9.32 -12.25 30.26
CA PRO A 496 7.89 -12.58 30.30
C PRO A 496 7.31 -13.00 28.95
N VAL A 497 7.69 -12.29 27.88
CA VAL A 497 7.22 -12.58 26.52
C VAL A 497 7.89 -13.88 26.01
N ALA A 498 9.14 -14.15 26.39
CA ALA A 498 9.80 -15.41 26.09
C ALA A 498 9.10 -16.63 26.74
N MET A 499 8.65 -16.50 27.99
CA MET A 499 7.86 -17.54 28.67
C MET A 499 6.51 -17.77 27.97
N GLU A 500 5.82 -16.69 27.56
CA GLU A 500 4.57 -16.81 26.80
C GLU A 500 4.79 -17.48 25.44
N ARG A 501 5.86 -17.13 24.70
CA ARG A 501 6.23 -17.85 23.47
C ARG A 501 6.49 -19.33 23.72
N GLN A 502 7.16 -19.68 24.81
CA GLN A 502 7.42 -21.08 25.14
C GLN A 502 6.11 -21.83 25.37
N LYS A 503 5.18 -21.22 26.09
CA LYS A 503 3.83 -21.75 26.29
C LYS A 503 3.07 -21.91 24.96
N ILE A 504 3.14 -20.91 24.07
CA ILE A 504 2.57 -21.01 22.71
C ILE A 504 3.18 -22.18 21.94
N ARG A 505 4.49 -22.43 22.07
CA ARG A 505 5.11 -23.59 21.40
C ARG A 505 4.54 -24.91 21.89
N GLU A 506 4.48 -25.05 23.21
CA GLU A 506 4.05 -26.27 23.89
C GLU A 506 2.56 -26.56 23.67
N LEU A 507 1.70 -25.54 23.71
CA LEU A 507 0.25 -25.71 23.65
C LEU A 507 -0.34 -25.58 22.25
N ILE A 508 0.35 -24.92 21.31
CA ILE A 508 -0.18 -24.63 19.96
C ILE A 508 0.69 -25.22 18.86
N THR A 509 1.96 -24.82 18.73
CA THR A 509 2.73 -25.17 17.53
C THR A 509 3.18 -26.63 17.49
N HIS A 510 3.33 -27.28 18.64
CA HIS A 510 3.68 -28.70 18.74
C HIS A 510 2.48 -29.63 18.87
N GLN A 511 1.28 -29.07 19.02
CA GLN A 511 0.05 -29.83 19.23
C GLN A 511 -0.73 -29.98 17.91
N ASN A 512 -1.51 -31.05 17.83
CA ASN A 512 -2.50 -31.22 16.78
C ASN A 512 -3.81 -30.48 17.12
N ASP A 513 -4.71 -30.37 16.15
CA ASP A 513 -5.97 -29.62 16.31
C ASP A 513 -6.84 -30.17 17.45
N GLU A 514 -6.90 -31.49 17.63
CA GLU A 514 -7.74 -32.13 18.66
C GLU A 514 -7.22 -31.81 20.08
N GLU A 515 -5.91 -31.83 20.26
CA GLU A 515 -5.24 -31.45 21.51
C GLU A 515 -5.48 -29.97 21.86
N ILE A 516 -5.43 -29.09 20.85
CA ILE A 516 -5.71 -27.66 21.03
C ILE A 516 -7.18 -27.46 21.44
N PHE A 517 -8.12 -28.09 20.74
CA PHE A 517 -9.56 -27.95 21.05
C PHE A 517 -9.95 -28.53 22.41
N ALA A 518 -9.24 -29.54 22.90
CA ALA A 518 -9.47 -30.12 24.22
C ALA A 518 -8.94 -29.25 25.38
N SER A 519 -8.10 -28.25 25.09
CA SER A 519 -7.46 -27.38 26.09
C SER A 519 -8.09 -25.99 26.11
N GLU A 520 -8.80 -25.67 27.20
CA GLU A 520 -9.37 -24.33 27.41
C GLU A 520 -8.28 -23.24 27.41
N GLU A 521 -7.10 -23.56 27.96
CA GLU A 521 -5.96 -22.66 27.98
C GLU A 521 -5.39 -22.42 26.58
N ALA A 522 -5.27 -23.47 25.75
CA ALA A 522 -4.83 -23.34 24.37
C ALA A 522 -5.84 -22.54 23.53
N MET A 523 -7.14 -22.77 23.73
CA MET A 523 -8.19 -21.99 23.07
C MET A 523 -8.20 -20.52 23.50
N GLY A 524 -7.90 -20.23 24.77
CA GLY A 524 -7.67 -18.85 25.22
C GLY A 524 -6.53 -18.18 24.46
N ILE A 525 -5.40 -18.89 24.27
CA ILE A 525 -4.26 -18.41 23.47
C ILE A 525 -4.67 -18.20 22.01
N ILE A 526 -5.35 -19.15 21.38
CA ILE A 526 -5.82 -19.04 19.98
C ILE A 526 -6.64 -17.77 19.78
N ARG A 527 -7.52 -17.44 20.72
CA ARG A 527 -8.39 -16.26 20.66
C ARG A 527 -7.64 -14.93 20.77
N ASP A 528 -6.47 -14.94 21.41
CA ASP A 528 -5.62 -13.77 21.61
C ASP A 528 -4.55 -13.60 20.52
N LEU A 529 -4.35 -14.61 19.66
CA LEU A 529 -3.31 -14.61 18.64
C LEU A 529 -3.79 -14.09 17.28
N GLY A 530 -2.93 -13.30 16.64
CA GLY A 530 -3.11 -12.86 15.25
C GLY A 530 -4.11 -11.73 15.06
N SER A 531 -4.53 -11.59 13.81
CA SER A 531 -5.43 -10.54 13.33
C SER A 531 -6.86 -10.71 13.84
N ASN A 532 -7.60 -9.60 13.93
CA ASN A 532 -9.02 -9.67 14.28
C ASN A 532 -9.87 -10.33 13.19
N THR A 533 -9.44 -10.23 11.92
CA THR A 533 -10.17 -10.79 10.76
C THR A 533 -9.20 -11.42 9.76
N ASN A 534 -8.34 -12.33 10.21
CA ASN A 534 -7.55 -13.24 9.36
C ASN A 534 -6.50 -12.60 8.42
N ILE A 535 -5.98 -11.40 8.73
CA ILE A 535 -4.87 -10.79 7.98
C ILE A 535 -3.68 -10.57 8.91
N ASN A 536 -2.81 -11.56 9.01
CA ASN A 536 -1.63 -11.47 9.84
C ASN A 536 -0.59 -10.55 9.20
N CYS A 537 -0.03 -9.64 9.99
CA CYS A 537 1.17 -8.90 9.65
C CYS A 537 2.32 -9.35 10.53
N PHE A 538 3.53 -9.44 9.97
CA PHE A 538 4.73 -9.71 10.74
C PHE A 538 5.96 -9.09 10.08
N THR A 539 7.02 -8.96 10.85
CA THR A 539 8.30 -8.41 10.42
C THR A 539 9.44 -9.34 10.79
N LEU A 540 10.54 -9.22 10.07
CA LEU A 540 11.76 -9.99 10.33
C LEU A 540 12.90 -9.04 10.68
N ASN A 541 13.75 -9.48 11.60
CA ASN A 541 15.05 -8.86 11.85
C ASN A 541 16.10 -9.94 12.09
N TRP A 542 17.37 -9.61 11.88
CA TRP A 542 18.45 -10.60 11.83
C TRP A 542 19.60 -10.26 12.78
N LYS A 543 20.37 -11.29 13.16
CA LYS A 543 21.53 -11.17 14.02
C LYS A 543 22.81 -11.36 13.23
N ASP A 544 23.84 -10.56 13.53
CA ASP A 544 25.18 -10.75 12.99
C ASP A 544 25.81 -12.07 13.49
N LYS A 545 27.00 -12.40 12.99
CA LYS A 545 27.72 -13.63 13.40
C LYS A 545 28.18 -13.62 14.87
N LYS A 546 28.11 -12.48 15.54
CA LYS A 546 28.41 -12.32 16.97
C LYS A 546 27.15 -12.40 17.84
N GLY A 547 25.97 -12.54 17.23
CA GLY A 547 24.68 -12.61 17.90
C GLY A 547 24.04 -11.24 18.18
N ASN A 548 24.62 -10.14 17.70
CA ASN A 548 24.04 -8.80 17.87
C ASN A 548 22.88 -8.62 16.88
N LEU A 549 21.74 -8.15 17.38
CA LEU A 549 20.58 -7.85 16.56
C LEU A 549 20.83 -6.58 15.72
N ASN A 550 20.48 -6.61 14.44
CA ASN A 550 20.52 -5.43 13.58
C ASN A 550 19.59 -4.33 14.13
N THR A 551 20.07 -3.09 14.17
CA THR A 551 19.29 -1.91 14.62
C THR A 551 18.87 -1.01 13.47
N ASN A 552 19.32 -1.28 12.24
CA ASN A 552 19.08 -0.44 11.07
C ASN A 552 17.82 -0.86 10.31
N LEU A 553 16.86 0.07 10.15
CA LEU A 553 15.59 -0.19 9.49
C LEU A 553 15.74 -0.57 8.01
N GLU A 554 16.61 0.09 7.25
CA GLU A 554 16.74 -0.19 5.81
C GLU A 554 17.31 -1.60 5.58
N GLU A 555 18.19 -2.08 6.45
CA GLU A 555 18.71 -3.45 6.38
C GLU A 555 17.68 -4.50 6.81
N ALA A 556 16.79 -4.18 7.76
CA ALA A 556 15.64 -5.03 8.06
C ALA A 556 14.64 -5.06 6.89
N ASN A 557 14.38 -3.91 6.26
CA ASN A 557 13.55 -3.81 5.07
C ASN A 557 14.13 -4.60 3.89
N ASP A 558 15.45 -4.57 3.67
CA ASP A 558 16.11 -5.36 2.62
C ASP A 558 15.89 -6.86 2.83
N LEU A 559 16.07 -7.36 4.06
CA LEU A 559 15.78 -8.76 4.41
C LEU A 559 14.33 -9.13 4.08
N MET A 560 13.37 -8.36 4.60
CA MET A 560 11.95 -8.67 4.42
C MET A 560 11.55 -8.62 2.94
N LYS A 561 12.06 -7.64 2.20
CA LYS A 561 11.83 -7.53 0.75
C LYS A 561 12.37 -8.75 0.01
N ARG A 562 13.58 -9.20 0.31
CA ARG A 562 14.18 -10.39 -0.31
C ARG A 562 13.38 -11.67 -0.05
N VAL A 563 12.95 -11.85 1.19
CA VAL A 563 12.10 -13.00 1.57
C VAL A 563 10.81 -12.97 0.77
N VAL A 564 10.13 -11.82 0.67
CA VAL A 564 8.89 -11.69 -0.11
C VAL A 564 9.14 -11.84 -1.61
N ASP A 565 10.23 -11.31 -2.16
CA ASP A 565 10.59 -11.46 -3.59
C ASP A 565 10.78 -12.94 -3.98
N ARG A 566 11.18 -13.81 -3.05
CA ARG A 566 11.26 -15.27 -3.24
C ARG A 566 9.94 -16.00 -3.02
N LEU A 567 9.05 -15.42 -2.21
CA LEU A 567 7.79 -16.01 -1.79
C LEU A 567 6.59 -15.30 -2.42
N SER A 568 6.77 -14.59 -3.52
CA SER A 568 5.72 -13.88 -4.24
C SER A 568 5.93 -13.97 -5.74
N ILE A 569 4.85 -13.75 -6.49
CA ILE A 569 4.89 -13.71 -7.95
C ILE A 569 5.06 -12.24 -8.33
N SER A 570 6.31 -11.84 -8.57
CA SER A 570 6.69 -10.46 -8.88
C SER A 570 6.81 -10.17 -10.38
N SER A 571 6.77 -11.20 -11.23
CA SER A 571 6.77 -11.05 -12.69
C SER A 571 6.16 -12.27 -13.39
N THR A 572 5.80 -12.11 -14.66
CA THR A 572 5.24 -13.18 -15.51
C THR A 572 6.23 -14.31 -15.84
N LYS A 573 7.49 -14.22 -15.38
CA LYS A 573 8.53 -15.23 -15.60
C LYS A 573 8.73 -16.18 -14.43
N VAL A 574 8.14 -15.87 -13.27
CA VAL A 574 8.26 -16.71 -12.08
C VAL A 574 7.22 -17.81 -12.21
N ASP A 575 7.66 -19.06 -12.14
CA ASP A 575 6.78 -20.22 -12.03
C ASP A 575 6.21 -20.31 -10.60
N PRO A 576 4.90 -20.01 -10.41
CA PRO A 576 4.19 -20.09 -9.14
C PRO A 576 4.29 -21.46 -8.45
N SER A 577 4.44 -22.56 -9.19
CA SER A 577 4.44 -23.91 -8.63
C SER A 577 5.67 -24.20 -7.76
N ASN A 578 6.75 -23.44 -7.95
CA ASN A 578 7.98 -23.55 -7.16
C ASN A 578 7.94 -22.73 -5.86
N ILE A 579 6.89 -21.93 -5.64
CA ILE A 579 6.76 -21.12 -4.43
C ILE A 579 6.13 -21.95 -3.32
N ALA A 580 6.87 -22.16 -2.23
CA ALA A 580 6.42 -23.01 -1.13
C ALA A 580 5.25 -22.42 -0.35
N ILE A 581 5.24 -21.10 -0.16
CA ILE A 581 4.17 -20.30 0.45
C ILE A 581 4.13 -18.94 -0.26
N HIS A 582 2.95 -18.48 -0.66
CA HIS A 582 2.81 -17.17 -1.28
C HIS A 582 2.49 -16.14 -0.19
N LEU A 583 3.32 -15.10 -0.08
CA LEU A 583 3.15 -13.99 0.84
C LEU A 583 3.02 -12.67 0.09
N ALA A 584 2.43 -11.69 0.74
CA ALA A 584 2.39 -10.31 0.26
C ALA A 584 3.25 -9.41 1.17
N SER A 585 3.37 -8.14 0.79
CA SER A 585 4.00 -7.13 1.62
C SER A 585 3.28 -5.79 1.49
N THR A 586 3.53 -4.94 2.48
CA THR A 586 3.05 -3.56 2.52
C THR A 586 4.08 -2.66 3.20
N GLN A 587 3.80 -1.37 3.32
CA GLN A 587 4.66 -0.40 3.99
C GLN A 587 3.89 0.41 5.03
N PHE A 588 4.35 0.35 6.28
CA PHE A 588 3.86 1.21 7.35
C PHE A 588 4.66 2.51 7.31
N SER A 589 4.13 3.49 6.58
CA SER A 589 4.70 4.83 6.49
C SER A 589 4.48 5.60 7.79
N HIS A 590 5.41 6.48 8.19
CA HIS A 590 5.18 7.34 9.34
C HIS A 590 3.97 8.27 9.15
N LYS A 591 3.72 8.69 7.92
CA LYS A 591 2.58 9.55 7.56
C LYS A 591 1.24 8.90 7.93
N ASP A 592 1.09 7.61 7.65
CA ASP A 592 -0.20 6.91 7.76
C ASP A 592 -0.32 6.13 9.08
N TYR A 593 0.77 5.56 9.59
CA TYR A 593 0.78 4.75 10.82
C TYR A 593 1.36 5.47 12.05
N GLY A 594 2.09 6.57 11.88
CA GLY A 594 2.60 7.38 12.99
C GLY A 594 3.32 6.57 14.06
N THR A 595 2.84 6.67 15.30
CA THR A 595 3.39 5.97 16.46
C THR A 595 3.21 4.45 16.41
N CYS A 596 2.21 3.94 15.67
CA CYS A 596 2.02 2.50 15.49
C CYS A 596 3.22 1.87 14.76
N ALA A 597 3.73 2.52 13.71
CA ALA A 597 4.94 2.07 13.02
C ALA A 597 6.17 2.12 13.92
N HIS A 598 6.33 3.20 14.69
CA HIS A 598 7.43 3.33 15.65
C HIS A 598 7.40 2.25 16.73
N LYS A 599 6.21 1.91 17.26
CA LYS A 599 6.08 0.83 18.25
C LYS A 599 6.44 -0.53 17.64
N PHE A 600 6.11 -0.75 16.37
CA PHE A 600 6.50 -1.99 15.70
C PHE A 600 8.02 -2.07 15.48
N MET A 601 8.66 -0.97 15.05
CA MET A 601 10.14 -0.88 14.95
C MET A 601 10.82 -1.16 16.30
N GLU A 602 10.32 -0.57 17.39
CA GLU A 602 10.83 -0.79 18.74
C GLU A 602 10.79 -2.27 19.13
N ARG A 603 9.68 -2.97 18.83
CA ARG A 603 9.52 -4.41 19.09
C ARG A 603 10.47 -5.27 18.26
N MET A 604 10.89 -4.79 17.09
CA MET A 604 11.91 -5.44 16.26
C MET A 604 13.34 -5.19 16.74
N GLY A 605 13.55 -4.30 17.72
CA GLY A 605 14.89 -3.84 18.12
C GLY A 605 15.51 -2.85 17.12
N ILE A 606 14.69 -2.18 16.32
CA ILE A 606 15.10 -1.17 15.34
C ILE A 606 15.00 0.22 15.96
N GLU A 607 15.97 1.09 15.66
CA GLU A 607 15.94 2.48 16.09
C GLU A 607 14.76 3.23 15.46
N LYS A 608 14.08 4.04 16.26
CA LYS A 608 12.91 4.81 15.83
C LYS A 608 13.30 5.81 14.74
N THR A 609 12.62 5.74 13.60
CA THR A 609 12.79 6.67 12.47
C THR A 609 11.45 6.88 11.76
N ASP A 610 11.35 7.95 10.97
CA ASP A 610 10.15 8.28 10.20
C ASP A 610 10.14 7.68 8.78
N LYS A 611 11.16 6.87 8.46
CA LYS A 611 11.20 6.05 7.24
C LYS A 611 10.13 4.95 7.28
N SER A 612 9.64 4.55 6.11
CA SER A 612 8.63 3.49 6.00
C SER A 612 9.18 2.13 6.46
N LEU A 613 8.44 1.44 7.31
CA LEU A 613 8.70 0.05 7.70
C LEU A 613 8.07 -0.89 6.67
N PHE A 614 8.88 -1.78 6.09
CA PHE A 614 8.36 -2.86 5.25
C PHE A 614 7.75 -3.93 6.15
N VAL A 615 6.55 -4.40 5.82
CA VAL A 615 5.81 -5.39 6.62
C VAL A 615 5.39 -6.54 5.73
N ILE A 616 5.61 -7.77 6.19
CA ILE A 616 5.15 -8.97 5.50
C ILE A 616 3.70 -9.23 5.90
N ARG A 617 2.86 -9.52 4.91
CA ARG A 617 1.40 -9.68 5.08
C ARG A 617 0.97 -11.07 4.63
N ASN A 618 0.15 -11.69 5.47
CA ASN A 618 -0.45 -12.99 5.26
C ASN A 618 -1.98 -12.92 5.40
N VAL A 619 -2.71 -13.02 4.28
CA VAL A 619 -4.18 -13.12 4.29
C VAL A 619 -4.60 -14.57 4.28
N VAL A 620 -5.38 -14.97 5.28
CA VAL A 620 -5.78 -16.35 5.50
C VAL A 620 -7.26 -16.53 5.19
N THR A 621 -7.52 -17.10 4.02
CA THR A 621 -8.87 -17.45 3.55
C THR A 621 -9.06 -18.96 3.41
N SER A 622 -7.99 -19.74 3.38
CA SER A 622 -8.10 -21.19 3.20
C SER A 622 -8.60 -21.86 4.48
N PRO A 623 -9.71 -22.63 4.44
CA PRO A 623 -10.16 -23.43 5.58
C PRO A 623 -9.49 -24.81 5.67
N PHE A 624 -8.60 -25.13 4.71
CA PHE A 624 -8.01 -26.47 4.55
C PHE A 624 -6.60 -26.73 5.11
N PRO A 625 -5.79 -25.75 5.57
CA PRO A 625 -4.37 -25.99 5.82
C PRO A 625 -4.07 -26.71 7.15
N THR A 626 -5.05 -26.99 8.01
CA THR A 626 -4.78 -27.68 9.28
C THR A 626 -4.71 -29.22 9.15
N GLY A 627 -5.06 -29.77 7.99
CA GLY A 627 -4.91 -31.20 7.71
C GLY A 627 -3.47 -31.61 7.40
N LYS A 628 -3.04 -32.77 7.93
CA LYS A 628 -1.80 -33.48 7.54
C LYS A 628 -0.48 -32.69 7.72
N ASP A 629 -0.38 -31.89 8.77
CA ASP A 629 0.84 -31.15 9.15
C ASP A 629 1.33 -30.13 8.10
N LEU A 630 0.41 -29.64 7.25
CA LEU A 630 0.77 -28.69 6.18
C LEU A 630 1.32 -27.37 6.74
N ILE A 631 0.70 -26.80 7.78
CA ILE A 631 1.19 -25.55 8.41
C ILE A 631 2.66 -25.68 8.82
N ALA A 632 3.05 -26.77 9.50
CA ALA A 632 4.43 -26.96 9.92
C ALA A 632 5.40 -27.03 8.71
N SER A 633 5.00 -27.71 7.64
CA SER A 633 5.76 -27.78 6.38
C SER A 633 5.94 -26.41 5.69
N LEU A 634 4.87 -25.60 5.65
CA LEU A 634 4.93 -24.23 5.13
C LEU A 634 5.86 -23.36 5.97
N MET A 635 5.77 -23.46 7.31
CA MET A 635 6.61 -22.69 8.23
C MET A 635 8.07 -23.12 8.20
N MET A 636 8.36 -24.41 7.98
CA MET A 636 9.72 -24.90 7.75
C MET A 636 10.32 -24.31 6.46
N SER A 637 9.52 -24.23 5.39
CA SER A 637 9.93 -23.64 4.12
C SER A 637 10.21 -22.14 4.27
N LEU A 638 9.32 -21.40 4.94
CA LEU A 638 9.54 -19.99 5.28
C LEU A 638 10.81 -19.80 6.11
N HIS A 639 11.00 -20.60 7.17
CA HIS A 639 12.20 -20.56 8.01
C HIS A 639 13.48 -20.75 7.19
N THR A 640 13.46 -21.68 6.24
CA THR A 640 14.62 -21.98 5.37
C THR A 640 14.96 -20.79 4.49
N VAL A 641 13.97 -20.20 3.81
CA VAL A 641 14.14 -19.00 2.99
C VAL A 641 14.68 -17.84 3.82
N ILE A 642 14.15 -17.62 5.02
CA ILE A 642 14.63 -16.55 5.91
C ILE A 642 16.11 -16.76 6.25
N ARG A 643 16.53 -17.97 6.65
CA ARG A 643 17.93 -18.25 6.98
C ARG A 643 18.88 -18.02 5.82
N GLU A 644 18.49 -18.41 4.61
CA GLU A 644 19.28 -18.17 3.41
C GLU A 644 19.45 -16.66 3.15
N GLU A 645 18.39 -15.87 3.26
CA GLU A 645 18.47 -14.41 3.08
C GLU A 645 19.20 -13.70 4.23
N VAL A 646 19.16 -14.24 5.45
CA VAL A 646 19.99 -13.75 6.58
C VAL A 646 21.48 -13.88 6.26
N GLU A 647 21.92 -14.98 5.65
CA GLU A 647 23.32 -15.12 5.21
C GLU A 647 23.70 -14.11 4.14
N VAL A 648 22.78 -13.78 3.23
CA VAL A 648 22.99 -12.70 2.26
C VAL A 648 23.12 -11.35 2.97
N CYS A 649 22.26 -11.05 3.95
CA CYS A 649 22.34 -9.83 4.76
C CYS A 649 23.64 -9.73 5.57
N ARG A 650 24.11 -10.85 6.13
CA ARG A 650 25.40 -10.94 6.85
C ARG A 650 26.58 -10.64 5.93
N LYS A 651 26.58 -11.16 4.69
CA LYS A 651 27.63 -10.87 3.69
C LYS A 651 27.57 -9.40 3.24
N ARG A 652 26.37 -8.91 2.95
CA ARG A 652 26.09 -7.52 2.55
C ARG A 652 26.61 -6.50 3.58
N ASN A 653 26.51 -6.83 4.86
CA ASN A 653 26.91 -5.96 5.98
C ASN A 653 28.28 -6.34 6.59
N ALA A 654 29.04 -7.24 5.96
CA ALA A 654 30.37 -7.59 6.41
C ALA A 654 31.38 -6.46 6.10
N VAL A 655 32.02 -5.93 7.13
CA VAL A 655 33.12 -4.97 6.97
C VAL A 655 34.41 -5.74 6.78
N GLU A 656 34.79 -5.96 5.51
CA GLU A 656 35.98 -6.72 5.13
C GLU A 656 36.91 -5.95 4.18
N LYS A 657 38.12 -6.48 3.96
CA LYS A 657 39.09 -5.90 3.03
C LYS A 657 38.62 -6.13 1.60
N LYS A 658 38.44 -5.06 0.82
CA LYS A 658 37.98 -5.13 -0.57
C LYS A 658 38.89 -4.33 -1.51
N LYS A 659 39.04 -4.80 -2.75
CA LYS A 659 39.72 -4.01 -3.78
C LYS A 659 38.89 -2.76 -4.06
N ALA A 660 39.51 -1.60 -3.92
CA ALA A 660 38.83 -0.32 -4.05
C ALA A 660 39.04 0.23 -5.46
N LEU A 661 37.93 0.61 -6.09
CA LEU A 661 37.90 1.24 -7.40
C LEU A 661 37.74 2.75 -7.21
N PHE A 662 38.62 3.54 -7.83
CA PHE A 662 38.58 5.00 -7.77
C PHE A 662 38.50 5.61 -9.16
N LEU A 663 37.70 6.66 -9.31
CA LEU A 663 37.79 7.62 -10.40
C LEU A 663 38.97 8.56 -10.14
N VAL A 664 39.77 8.83 -11.15
CA VAL A 664 40.92 9.75 -11.07
C VAL A 664 40.55 11.12 -11.66
N GLN A 665 40.76 12.18 -10.88
CA GLN A 665 40.64 13.57 -11.32
C GLN A 665 41.92 14.37 -11.06
N GLY A 666 42.10 15.46 -11.79
CA GLY A 666 43.29 16.32 -11.72
C GLY A 666 44.16 16.20 -12.96
N THR A 667 45.36 16.78 -12.87
CA THR A 667 46.32 16.81 -13.97
C THR A 667 47.69 16.32 -13.49
N PRO A 668 48.40 15.52 -14.31
CA PRO A 668 49.76 15.11 -13.96
C PRO A 668 50.75 16.29 -13.86
N ARG A 669 50.39 17.49 -14.35
CA ARG A 669 51.25 18.69 -14.34
C ARG A 669 51.43 19.30 -12.95
N THR A 670 50.40 19.26 -12.11
CA THR A 670 50.41 19.86 -10.75
C THR A 670 51.03 18.92 -9.71
N GLY A 671 51.22 17.64 -10.05
CA GLY A 671 51.78 16.62 -9.15
C GLY A 671 50.84 16.17 -8.02
N GLU A 672 49.59 16.62 -8.04
CA GLU A 672 48.52 16.18 -7.14
C GLU A 672 47.28 15.78 -7.95
N ILE A 673 46.75 14.61 -7.62
CA ILE A 673 45.53 14.05 -8.21
C ILE A 673 44.52 13.75 -7.10
N PHE A 674 43.27 13.53 -7.49
CA PHE A 674 42.18 13.15 -6.60
C PHE A 674 41.64 11.77 -6.95
N LEU A 675 41.48 10.93 -5.93
CA LEU A 675 40.92 9.59 -6.04
C LEU A 675 39.55 9.57 -5.40
N ILE A 676 38.51 9.28 -6.19
CA ILE A 676 37.12 9.26 -5.75
C ILE A 676 36.64 7.82 -5.73
N LEU A 677 36.44 7.28 -4.54
CA LEU A 677 35.96 5.91 -4.36
C LEU A 677 34.63 5.76 -5.09
N GLN A 678 34.48 4.67 -5.85
CA GLN A 678 33.21 4.25 -6.43
C GLN A 678 32.47 3.43 -5.38
N PRO A 679 31.48 4.02 -4.69
CA PRO A 679 30.86 3.37 -3.53
C PRO A 679 29.66 2.53 -3.94
N SER A 680 29.13 1.76 -2.99
CA SER A 680 27.86 1.05 -3.14
C SER A 680 27.00 1.24 -1.90
N PHE A 681 25.71 1.49 -2.07
CA PHE A 681 24.75 1.45 -0.96
C PHE A 681 24.52 0.02 -0.44
N HIS A 682 24.94 -0.99 -1.21
CA HIS A 682 24.59 -2.37 -1.01
C HIS A 682 25.76 -3.27 -0.58
N ASP A 683 26.90 -2.67 -0.23
CA ASP A 683 28.08 -3.38 0.24
C ASP A 683 28.82 -2.58 1.32
N ALA A 684 28.72 -3.04 2.58
CA ALA A 684 29.30 -2.36 3.73
C ALA A 684 30.81 -2.12 3.64
N ALA A 685 31.56 -2.95 2.89
CA ALA A 685 33.01 -2.76 2.73
C ALA A 685 33.37 -1.46 1.97
N ILE A 686 32.47 -0.98 1.11
CA ILE A 686 32.63 0.24 0.29
C ILE A 686 31.45 1.20 0.42
N ARG A 687 30.66 1.09 1.49
CA ARG A 687 29.49 1.94 1.78
C ARG A 687 29.89 3.30 2.36
N ARG A 688 30.76 4.00 1.64
CA ARG A 688 31.33 5.28 2.08
C ARG A 688 31.70 6.10 0.86
N GLN A 689 31.32 7.36 0.84
CA GLN A 689 31.78 8.30 -0.16
C GLN A 689 33.12 8.88 0.27
N ILE A 690 34.19 8.62 -0.49
CA ILE A 690 35.55 9.07 -0.16
C ILE A 690 36.17 9.82 -1.33
N ILE A 691 36.77 10.96 -1.04
CA ILE A 691 37.59 11.76 -1.94
C ILE A 691 38.95 11.97 -1.27
N LEU A 692 40.02 11.47 -1.88
CA LEU A 692 41.39 11.54 -1.37
C LEU A 692 42.25 12.38 -2.31
N SER A 693 43.21 13.16 -1.77
CA SER A 693 44.31 13.68 -2.57
C SER A 693 45.49 12.70 -2.55
N ALA A 694 46.15 12.51 -3.68
CA ALA A 694 47.22 11.53 -3.86
C ALA A 694 48.29 12.03 -4.85
N LYS A 695 49.44 11.36 -4.85
CA LYS A 695 50.50 11.51 -5.84
C LYS A 695 50.77 10.18 -6.51
N LEU A 696 50.79 10.19 -7.84
CA LEU A 696 51.18 9.04 -8.65
C LEU A 696 52.72 8.93 -8.72
N ASP A 697 53.23 7.71 -8.81
CA ASP A 697 54.63 7.52 -9.22
C ASP A 697 54.87 7.96 -10.68
N ASP A 698 56.14 8.02 -11.08
CA ASP A 698 56.54 8.56 -12.38
C ASP A 698 56.02 7.73 -13.57
N GLU A 699 55.72 6.45 -13.37
CA GLU A 699 55.20 5.57 -14.41
C GLU A 699 53.70 5.81 -14.62
N LEU A 700 52.93 5.82 -13.52
CA LEU A 700 51.50 6.14 -13.54
C LEU A 700 51.25 7.58 -14.00
N ALA A 701 52.07 8.55 -13.57
CA ALA A 701 51.91 9.94 -13.98
C ALA A 701 52.08 10.13 -15.49
N ARG A 702 53.09 9.47 -16.09
CA ARG A 702 53.30 9.50 -17.55
C ARG A 702 52.15 8.84 -18.29
N PHE A 703 51.68 7.68 -17.81
CA PHE A 703 50.56 6.99 -18.43
C PHE A 703 49.26 7.80 -18.34
N TYR A 704 48.99 8.41 -17.19
CA TYR A 704 47.84 9.30 -17.00
C TYR A 704 47.88 10.50 -17.96
N GLN A 705 49.06 11.09 -18.15
CA GLN A 705 49.26 12.19 -19.09
C GLN A 705 48.96 11.79 -20.54
N VAL A 706 49.35 10.57 -20.93
CA VAL A 706 49.06 10.04 -22.28
C VAL A 706 47.57 9.81 -22.46
N LEU A 707 46.89 9.18 -21.50
CA LEU A 707 45.45 8.93 -21.57
C LEU A 707 44.65 10.24 -21.73
N VAL A 708 44.88 11.20 -20.84
CA VAL A 708 44.15 12.49 -20.85
C VAL A 708 44.54 13.36 -22.05
N GLY A 709 45.78 13.24 -22.53
CA GLY A 709 46.26 13.93 -23.73
C GLY A 709 45.64 13.41 -25.04
N THR A 710 45.22 12.14 -25.07
CA THR A 710 44.62 11.50 -26.26
C THR A 710 43.19 11.97 -26.50
N SER A 711 42.40 12.14 -25.44
CA SER A 711 41.02 12.61 -25.54
C SER A 711 40.58 13.33 -24.27
N HIS A 712 39.98 14.52 -24.43
CA HIS A 712 39.42 15.29 -23.32
C HIS A 712 38.14 14.67 -22.73
N LYS A 713 37.67 13.54 -23.29
CA LYS A 713 36.53 12.75 -22.79
C LYS A 713 36.95 11.53 -21.97
N THR A 714 38.26 11.22 -21.92
CA THR A 714 38.76 9.98 -21.32
C THR A 714 38.54 9.94 -19.81
N VAL A 715 37.78 8.94 -19.35
CA VAL A 715 37.53 8.69 -17.93
C VAL A 715 38.55 7.68 -17.42
N VAL A 716 39.40 8.09 -16.48
CA VAL A 716 40.48 7.24 -15.96
C VAL A 716 40.10 6.66 -14.61
N MET A 717 40.32 5.36 -14.46
CA MET A 717 40.03 4.60 -13.25
C MET A 717 41.33 4.03 -12.69
N VAL A 718 41.41 3.88 -11.37
CA VAL A 718 42.43 3.07 -10.69
C VAL A 718 41.79 2.07 -9.75
N GLU A 719 42.36 0.87 -9.68
CA GLU A 719 41.93 -0.15 -8.73
C GLU A 719 43.09 -0.61 -7.86
N SER A 720 42.84 -0.79 -6.57
CA SER A 720 43.85 -1.35 -5.66
C SER A 720 44.14 -2.82 -5.98
N LEU A 721 45.42 -3.18 -6.00
CA LEU A 721 45.85 -4.57 -6.21
C LEU A 721 45.60 -5.44 -4.98
N GLU A 722 45.63 -4.83 -3.80
CA GLU A 722 45.35 -5.43 -2.51
C GLU A 722 43.96 -5.05 -1.98
N GLY A 723 43.40 -5.88 -1.11
CA GLY A 723 42.17 -5.58 -0.38
C GLY A 723 42.44 -4.53 0.70
N LEU A 724 41.67 -3.46 0.67
CA LEU A 724 41.79 -2.33 1.59
C LEU A 724 40.58 -2.30 2.53
N LEU A 725 40.82 -1.92 3.79
CA LEU A 725 39.77 -1.58 4.73
C LEU A 725 39.58 -0.06 4.68
N MET A 726 38.42 0.41 4.20
CA MET A 726 38.23 1.83 3.87
C MET A 726 38.40 2.77 5.06
N GLU A 727 38.00 2.35 6.27
CA GLU A 727 38.18 3.15 7.47
C GLU A 727 39.65 3.33 7.84
N ASN A 728 40.45 2.26 7.72
CA ASN A 728 41.90 2.35 7.92
C ASN A 728 42.55 3.26 6.89
N VAL A 729 42.09 3.22 5.63
CA VAL A 729 42.58 4.14 4.59
C VAL A 729 42.38 5.59 5.04
N VAL A 730 41.20 5.94 5.56
CA VAL A 730 40.90 7.30 6.05
C VAL A 730 41.72 7.66 7.30
N HIS A 731 41.85 6.75 8.27
CA HIS A 731 42.53 7.02 9.54
C HIS A 731 44.06 7.09 9.45
N GLU A 732 44.66 6.29 8.56
CA GLU A 732 46.12 6.18 8.47
C GLU A 732 46.73 7.24 7.52
N ILE A 733 45.92 8.00 6.78
CA ILE A 733 46.41 9.11 5.95
C ILE A 733 47.01 10.21 6.84
N GLY A 734 48.22 10.66 6.49
CA GLY A 734 49.02 11.59 7.31
C GLY A 734 49.97 10.90 8.30
N SER A 735 49.95 9.56 8.39
CA SER A 735 50.94 8.80 9.17
C SER A 735 52.33 8.84 8.52
N SER A 736 53.38 8.72 9.34
CA SER A 736 54.77 8.57 8.87
C SER A 736 55.23 7.13 9.07
N PRO A 737 55.66 6.41 8.01
CA PRO A 737 55.86 6.86 6.63
C PRO A 737 54.56 6.99 5.80
N PRO A 738 54.57 7.76 4.69
CA PRO A 738 53.40 7.98 3.83
C PRO A 738 52.80 6.67 3.30
N ARG A 739 51.48 6.56 3.33
CA ARG A 739 50.77 5.36 2.88
C ARG A 739 50.80 5.26 1.35
N ASN A 740 51.46 4.22 0.84
CA ASN A 740 51.49 3.87 -0.57
C ASN A 740 50.52 2.72 -0.83
N VAL A 741 49.66 2.86 -1.84
CA VAL A 741 48.77 1.80 -2.30
C VAL A 741 49.23 1.35 -3.67
N SER A 742 49.41 0.04 -3.85
CA SER A 742 49.70 -0.53 -5.17
C SER A 742 48.41 -0.60 -5.99
N VAL A 743 48.43 0.00 -7.17
CA VAL A 743 47.23 0.18 -8.02
C VAL A 743 47.49 -0.24 -9.46
N VAL A 744 46.39 -0.50 -10.18
CA VAL A 744 46.37 -0.61 -11.64
C VAL A 744 45.52 0.53 -12.22
N MET A 745 46.03 1.24 -13.22
CA MET A 745 45.38 2.37 -13.88
C MET A 745 44.97 2.01 -15.31
N TYR A 746 43.77 2.44 -15.71
CA TYR A 746 43.21 2.18 -17.04
C TYR A 746 42.13 3.19 -17.44
N GLU A 747 41.80 3.27 -18.72
CA GLU A 747 40.62 4.01 -19.22
C GLU A 747 39.33 3.18 -19.02
N ARG A 748 38.26 3.81 -18.53
CA ARG A 748 36.97 3.17 -18.28
C ARG A 748 36.47 2.47 -19.54
N GLY A 749 36.20 1.17 -19.44
CA GLY A 749 35.79 0.32 -20.58
C GLY A 749 36.95 -0.39 -21.28
N LEU A 750 38.21 -0.05 -20.99
CA LEU A 750 39.40 -0.61 -21.63
C LEU A 750 40.36 -1.33 -20.66
N ARG A 751 39.88 -1.67 -19.45
CA ARG A 751 40.69 -2.33 -18.40
C ARG A 751 41.50 -3.51 -18.91
N ASN A 752 40.89 -4.40 -19.70
CA ASN A 752 41.54 -5.63 -20.19
C ASN A 752 42.42 -5.42 -21.43
N CYS A 753 42.53 -4.18 -21.93
CA CYS A 753 43.24 -3.86 -23.16
C CYS A 753 44.49 -3.00 -22.89
N VAL A 754 44.34 -1.95 -22.08
CA VAL A 754 45.42 -0.99 -21.81
C VAL A 754 45.42 -0.65 -20.33
N GLU A 755 46.37 -1.22 -19.58
CA GLU A 755 46.56 -0.97 -18.16
C GLU A 755 48.05 -0.83 -17.80
N ILE A 756 48.33 -0.13 -16.69
CA ILE A 756 49.67 -0.07 -16.10
C ILE A 756 49.58 -0.19 -14.59
N LYS A 757 50.58 -0.83 -13.97
CA LYS A 757 50.67 -1.00 -12.52
C LYS A 757 51.67 -0.01 -11.95
N GLY A 758 51.38 0.50 -10.75
CA GLY A 758 52.31 1.37 -10.03
C GLY A 758 51.82 1.64 -8.62
N LYS A 759 52.29 2.72 -8.01
CA LYS A 759 51.97 3.14 -6.64
C LYS A 759 51.33 4.53 -6.61
N ALA A 760 50.26 4.64 -5.84
CA ALA A 760 49.66 5.92 -5.47
C ALA A 760 49.98 6.21 -4.00
N THR A 761 50.65 7.33 -3.74
CA THR A 761 50.91 7.84 -2.38
C THR A 761 49.73 8.69 -1.94
N LEU A 762 49.00 8.25 -0.92
CA LEU A 762 47.85 8.98 -0.38
C LEU A 762 48.34 10.13 0.50
N LYS A 763 47.86 11.36 0.27
CA LYS A 763 48.30 12.58 0.94
C LYS A 763 47.31 13.06 2.00
N SER A 764 46.05 13.26 1.61
CA SER A 764 45.03 13.85 2.48
C SER A 764 43.64 13.32 2.17
N VAL A 765 42.73 13.41 3.15
CA VAL A 765 41.30 13.12 2.95
C VAL A 765 40.61 14.45 2.69
N VAL A 766 40.00 14.60 1.52
CA VAL A 766 39.19 15.79 1.18
C VAL A 766 37.80 15.62 1.77
N LYS A 767 37.16 14.48 1.53
CA LYS A 767 35.87 14.10 2.12
C LYS A 767 35.82 12.61 2.42
N SER A 768 35.19 12.28 3.54
CA SER A 768 34.75 10.94 3.87
C SER A 768 33.36 11.04 4.52
N ARG A 769 32.35 10.47 3.87
CA ARG A 769 30.97 10.41 4.38
C ARG A 769 30.52 8.97 4.40
N SER A 770 29.96 8.53 5.52
CA SER A 770 29.30 7.22 5.55
C SER A 770 28.07 7.24 4.65
N LEU A 771 27.87 6.16 3.88
CA LEU A 771 26.61 5.91 3.17
C LEU A 771 25.81 4.82 3.89
N ASP A 772 26.11 4.59 5.18
CA ASP A 772 25.30 3.71 6.00
C ASP A 772 23.86 4.23 6.04
N PRO A 773 22.85 3.35 5.94
CA PRO A 773 21.47 3.80 5.89
C PRO A 773 21.00 4.60 7.09
N SER A 774 21.66 4.47 8.24
CA SER A 774 21.42 5.29 9.44
C SER A 774 21.66 6.79 9.20
N TYR A 775 22.48 7.14 8.21
CA TYR A 775 22.88 8.50 7.88
C TYR A 775 22.23 9.06 6.61
N HIS A 776 21.32 8.31 5.97
CA HIS A 776 20.58 8.82 4.81
C HIS A 776 19.53 9.86 5.24
N ASP A 777 19.42 10.92 4.44
CA ASP A 777 18.35 11.92 4.56
C ASP A 777 16.98 11.30 4.24
N LEU A 778 15.93 11.86 4.86
CA LEU A 778 14.55 11.42 4.61
C LEU A 778 14.08 11.79 3.20
N GLU A 779 14.50 12.93 2.68
CA GLU A 779 14.08 13.47 1.38
C GLU A 779 15.29 13.87 0.54
N TYR A 780 15.14 13.77 -0.79
CA TYR A 780 16.14 14.33 -1.68
C TYR A 780 16.14 15.87 -1.62
N PRO A 781 17.28 16.55 -1.83
CA PRO A 781 17.34 18.00 -1.88
C PRO A 781 16.32 18.65 -2.82
N GLY A 782 15.42 19.46 -2.25
CA GLY A 782 14.32 20.11 -2.97
C GLY A 782 14.68 21.43 -3.67
N LYS A 783 15.93 21.91 -3.56
CA LYS A 783 16.33 23.26 -4.03
C LYS A 783 17.43 23.27 -5.08
N HIS A 784 18.31 22.27 -5.09
CA HIS A 784 19.46 22.19 -6.00
C HIS A 784 20.01 20.76 -5.98
N VAL A 785 20.89 20.43 -6.93
CA VAL A 785 21.72 19.22 -6.87
C VAL A 785 23.06 19.54 -6.18
N PRO A 786 23.40 18.89 -5.05
CA PRO A 786 24.59 19.21 -4.26
C PRO A 786 25.85 18.47 -4.75
N PHE A 787 26.99 19.16 -4.81
CA PHE A 787 28.29 18.62 -5.19
C PHE A 787 29.36 19.04 -4.19
N TYR A 788 30.35 18.19 -3.96
CA TYR A 788 31.63 18.63 -3.42
C TYR A 788 32.43 19.32 -4.52
N LEU A 789 32.95 20.51 -4.24
CA LEU A 789 33.87 21.26 -5.10
C LEU A 789 35.27 21.27 -4.48
N TYR A 790 36.25 20.78 -5.22
CA TYR A 790 37.65 20.67 -4.78
C TYR A 790 38.58 20.75 -5.98
N GLY A 791 39.87 20.90 -5.75
CA GLY A 791 40.85 20.98 -6.84
C GLY A 791 42.10 21.73 -6.45
N SER A 792 42.83 22.18 -7.45
CA SER A 792 43.99 23.06 -7.30
C SER A 792 43.66 24.46 -7.83
N GLY A 793 44.60 25.40 -7.71
CA GLY A 793 44.47 26.71 -8.35
C GLY A 793 44.43 26.67 -9.89
N GLU A 794 44.71 25.51 -10.51
CA GLU A 794 44.70 25.33 -11.97
C GLU A 794 43.46 24.60 -12.49
N GLU A 795 42.98 23.57 -11.77
CA GLU A 795 41.84 22.76 -12.17
C GLU A 795 40.87 22.53 -11.01
N LEU A 796 39.58 22.69 -11.30
CA LEU A 796 38.48 22.48 -10.37
C LEU A 796 37.66 21.27 -10.77
N HIS A 797 37.21 20.53 -9.77
CA HIS A 797 36.48 19.28 -9.93
C HIS A 797 35.23 19.27 -9.07
N ILE A 798 34.22 18.52 -9.51
CA ILE A 798 33.01 18.29 -8.71
C ILE A 798 32.65 16.82 -8.64
N SER A 799 32.09 16.40 -7.51
CA SER A 799 31.54 15.06 -7.27
C SER A 799 30.23 15.15 -6.48
N HIS A 800 29.19 14.47 -6.94
CA HIS A 800 27.82 14.54 -6.39
C HIS A 800 27.77 14.13 -4.92
N ILE A 801 27.09 14.87 -4.05
CA ILE A 801 26.91 14.48 -2.64
C ILE A 801 25.78 13.45 -2.54
N LEU A 802 26.07 12.27 -2.02
CA LEU A 802 25.11 11.16 -1.97
C LEU A 802 24.40 11.15 -0.61
N LEU A 803 23.15 11.63 -0.57
CA LEU A 803 22.40 11.83 0.68
C LEU A 803 21.31 10.78 0.94
N LYS A 804 20.82 10.12 -0.10
CA LYS A 804 19.71 9.15 -0.01
C LYS A 804 19.85 8.06 -1.07
N SER A 805 19.49 6.83 -0.73
CA SER A 805 19.47 5.68 -1.65
C SER A 805 18.05 5.38 -2.17
N PRO A 806 17.87 4.99 -3.45
CA PRO A 806 18.90 4.90 -4.50
C PRO A 806 19.36 6.29 -4.96
N ASN A 807 20.55 6.40 -5.59
CA ASN A 807 21.05 7.67 -6.12
C ASN A 807 21.78 7.52 -7.46
N ILE A 808 22.35 8.58 -8.02
CA ILE A 808 23.21 8.55 -9.20
C ILE A 808 24.56 9.18 -8.86
N ALA A 809 25.66 8.51 -9.22
CA ALA A 809 26.99 9.07 -9.10
C ALA A 809 27.28 9.98 -10.30
N LEU A 810 27.45 11.28 -10.05
CA LEU A 810 27.83 12.28 -11.04
C LEU A 810 29.15 12.93 -10.63
N ALA A 811 30.10 13.04 -11.55
CA ALA A 811 31.32 13.81 -11.31
C ALA A 811 31.80 14.48 -12.60
N ALA A 812 32.49 15.61 -12.48
CA ALA A 812 33.14 16.27 -13.61
C ALA A 812 34.58 16.59 -13.24
N SER A 813 35.51 16.15 -14.08
CA SER A 813 36.95 16.28 -13.85
C SER A 813 37.48 17.66 -14.20
N HIS A 814 36.70 18.50 -14.88
CA HIS A 814 37.07 19.89 -15.09
C HIS A 814 35.81 20.75 -15.22
N VAL A 815 35.74 21.84 -14.46
CA VAL A 815 34.66 22.83 -14.51
C VAL A 815 35.21 24.25 -14.60
N GLU A 816 34.50 25.13 -15.31
CA GLU A 816 34.88 26.54 -15.47
C GLU A 816 33.81 27.47 -14.93
N PHE A 817 34.20 28.45 -14.13
CA PHE A 817 33.29 29.42 -13.51
C PHE A 817 33.25 30.75 -14.25
N ARG A 818 32.08 31.40 -14.22
CA ARG A 818 31.83 32.74 -14.74
C ARG A 818 31.08 33.57 -13.69
N PRO A 819 31.70 34.62 -13.12
CA PRO A 819 33.09 35.05 -13.33
C PRO A 819 34.11 34.01 -12.83
N ASN A 820 35.29 33.95 -13.47
CA ASN A 820 36.33 33.01 -13.05
C ASN A 820 37.00 33.50 -11.77
N PHE A 821 36.53 32.97 -10.64
CA PHE A 821 36.97 33.39 -9.33
C PHE A 821 38.46 33.08 -9.04
N LEU A 822 39.07 32.12 -9.76
CA LEU A 822 40.51 31.83 -9.63
C LEU A 822 41.41 33.02 -10.02
N LYS A 823 40.86 33.99 -10.77
CA LYS A 823 41.59 35.16 -11.27
C LYS A 823 41.21 36.47 -10.56
N MET A 824 40.52 36.38 -9.42
CA MET A 824 39.90 37.52 -8.76
C MET A 824 40.18 37.51 -7.26
N GLU A 825 40.91 38.53 -6.77
CA GLU A 825 41.32 38.63 -5.35
C GLU A 825 40.14 38.58 -4.36
N GLN A 826 38.99 39.14 -4.74
CA GLN A 826 37.79 39.15 -3.89
C GLN A 826 37.25 37.75 -3.55
N TYR A 827 37.68 36.71 -4.26
CA TYR A 827 37.31 35.32 -4.00
C TYR A 827 38.48 34.47 -3.45
N GLY A 828 39.56 35.10 -2.98
CA GLY A 828 40.67 34.42 -2.27
C GLY A 828 40.20 33.41 -1.21
N PRO A 829 39.19 33.72 -0.37
CA PRO A 829 38.66 32.76 0.61
C PRO A 829 38.07 31.47 0.00
N VAL A 830 37.61 31.49 -1.25
CA VAL A 830 37.12 30.29 -1.96
C VAL A 830 38.31 29.39 -2.33
N ILE A 831 39.40 29.99 -2.80
CA ILE A 831 40.61 29.29 -3.27
C ILE A 831 41.31 28.61 -2.08
N ASP A 832 41.43 29.31 -0.96
CA ASP A 832 42.08 28.79 0.26
C ASP A 832 41.37 27.55 0.83
N LEU A 833 40.07 27.40 0.55
CA LEU A 833 39.23 26.33 1.06
C LEU A 833 39.05 25.16 0.08
N LEU A 834 39.64 25.20 -1.12
CA LEU A 834 39.49 24.13 -2.13
C LEU A 834 40.06 22.78 -1.66
N SER A 835 41.11 22.81 -0.84
CA SER A 835 41.72 21.62 -0.23
C SER A 835 40.83 20.97 0.83
N GLU A 836 39.94 21.74 1.46
CA GLU A 836 38.96 21.26 2.46
C GLU A 836 37.70 20.68 1.81
N GLY A 837 37.47 20.96 0.52
CA GLY A 837 36.27 20.58 -0.22
C GLY A 837 35.04 21.41 0.17
N LEU A 838 34.59 22.27 -0.74
CA LEU A 838 33.42 23.14 -0.61
C LEU A 838 32.12 22.41 -1.00
N ILE A 839 30.98 23.01 -0.69
CA ILE A 839 29.67 22.56 -1.18
C ILE A 839 29.24 23.48 -2.33
N LEU A 840 28.90 22.89 -3.47
CA LEU A 840 28.40 23.57 -4.66
C LEU A 840 27.00 23.07 -4.98
N GLY A 841 26.04 23.96 -5.19
CA GLY A 841 24.67 23.61 -5.58
C GLY A 841 24.39 24.00 -7.02
N LEU A 842 23.90 23.06 -7.84
CA LEU A 842 23.34 23.36 -9.15
C LEU A 842 21.90 23.87 -8.99
N MET A 843 21.70 25.16 -9.17
CA MET A 843 20.46 25.85 -8.78
C MET A 843 19.32 25.70 -9.79
N ASP A 844 19.60 25.22 -11.00
CA ASP A 844 18.60 25.10 -12.07
C ASP A 844 17.75 23.83 -11.97
N VAL A 845 18.20 22.82 -11.21
CA VAL A 845 17.54 21.52 -11.10
C VAL A 845 17.51 21.09 -9.63
N PRO A 846 16.32 20.91 -9.03
CA PRO A 846 16.21 20.24 -7.73
C PRO A 846 16.51 18.74 -7.85
N GLU A 847 17.33 18.16 -6.97
CA GLU A 847 17.61 16.71 -6.98
C GLU A 847 16.33 15.89 -6.81
N ALA A 848 15.39 16.34 -5.95
CA ALA A 848 14.10 15.67 -5.78
C ALA A 848 13.30 15.52 -7.10
N SER A 849 13.56 16.37 -8.11
CA SER A 849 12.86 16.30 -9.40
C SER A 849 13.44 15.27 -10.38
N ILE A 850 14.65 14.76 -10.13
CA ILE A 850 15.31 13.76 -10.99
C ILE A 850 15.14 12.33 -10.48
N HIS A 851 14.62 12.14 -9.26
CA HIS A 851 14.42 10.83 -8.64
C HIS A 851 12.95 10.36 -8.72
N PRO A 852 12.71 9.04 -8.92
CA PRO A 852 13.71 8.00 -9.22
C PRO A 852 14.29 8.15 -10.63
N VAL A 853 15.60 7.92 -10.76
CA VAL A 853 16.30 8.07 -12.05
C VAL A 853 15.86 7.00 -13.03
N ALA A 854 15.46 7.42 -14.24
CA ALA A 854 15.12 6.52 -15.34
C ALA A 854 16.40 6.00 -16.05
N ALA A 855 17.05 4.98 -15.47
CA ALA A 855 18.17 4.29 -16.09
C ALA A 855 17.70 3.13 -17.00
N MET A 856 18.40 2.92 -18.12
CA MET A 856 18.22 1.75 -18.98
C MET A 856 18.85 0.51 -18.34
N LYS A 857 18.51 -0.68 -18.84
CA LYS A 857 19.03 -1.96 -18.30
C LYS A 857 20.56 -2.08 -18.35
N ASP A 858 21.21 -1.38 -19.27
CA ASP A 858 22.67 -1.31 -19.39
C ASP A 858 23.30 -0.23 -18.48
N GLY A 859 22.49 0.44 -17.64
CA GLY A 859 22.90 1.53 -16.75
C GLY A 859 23.00 2.89 -17.40
N THR A 860 22.72 3.01 -18.70
CA THR A 860 22.76 4.30 -19.38
C THR A 860 21.55 5.15 -18.99
N VAL A 861 21.80 6.42 -18.67
CA VAL A 861 20.74 7.38 -18.35
C VAL A 861 20.40 8.16 -19.62
N ARG A 862 19.24 7.88 -20.23
CA ARG A 862 18.77 8.64 -21.39
C ARG A 862 18.48 10.07 -20.97
N ASN A 863 19.04 11.04 -21.68
CA ASN A 863 18.85 12.48 -21.44
C ASN A 863 19.24 12.96 -20.03
N SER A 864 20.42 12.55 -19.54
CA SER A 864 21.00 13.14 -18.33
C SER A 864 21.04 14.67 -18.44
N PHE A 865 20.60 15.40 -17.41
CA PHE A 865 20.77 16.86 -17.37
C PHE A 865 22.26 17.26 -17.26
N PHE A 866 23.09 16.33 -16.78
CA PHE A 866 24.51 16.47 -16.56
C PHE A 866 25.30 16.05 -17.83
N GLN A 867 25.55 17.01 -18.72
CA GLN A 867 26.16 16.79 -20.04
C GLN A 867 27.37 17.72 -20.28
N PRO A 868 28.31 17.32 -21.16
CA PRO A 868 29.41 18.18 -21.58
C PRO A 868 28.95 19.55 -22.06
N ARG A 869 29.68 20.59 -21.68
CA ARG A 869 29.47 22.00 -22.09
C ARG A 869 28.16 22.62 -21.60
N LYS A 870 27.40 21.92 -20.76
CA LYS A 870 26.22 22.47 -20.10
C LYS A 870 26.64 23.55 -19.09
N ILE A 871 25.92 24.65 -19.07
CA ILE A 871 26.10 25.75 -18.12
C ILE A 871 24.99 25.66 -17.06
N PHE A 872 25.38 25.82 -15.80
CA PHE A 872 24.48 25.85 -14.65
C PHE A 872 24.67 27.14 -13.86
N LYS A 873 23.58 27.66 -13.31
CA LYS A 873 23.63 28.61 -12.18
C LYS A 873 24.07 27.84 -10.95
N VAL A 874 25.06 28.39 -10.24
CA VAL A 874 25.66 27.74 -9.08
C VAL A 874 25.83 28.69 -7.92
N ARG A 875 25.76 28.11 -6.73
CA ARG A 875 26.17 28.76 -5.49
C ARG A 875 27.16 27.87 -4.78
N ILE A 876 28.13 28.50 -4.10
CA ILE A 876 29.16 27.80 -3.33
C ILE A 876 29.06 28.23 -1.87
N TRP A 877 29.19 27.25 -0.98
CA TRP A 877 29.23 27.42 0.46
C TRP A 877 30.46 26.74 1.03
N LYS A 878 30.95 27.27 2.15
CA LYS A 878 31.86 26.52 3.01
C LYS A 878 31.10 25.30 3.55
N ASP A 879 31.71 24.12 3.50
CA ASP A 879 31.16 22.96 4.21
C ASP A 879 31.29 23.21 5.72
N PRO A 880 30.19 23.32 6.48
CA PRO A 880 30.27 23.52 7.93
C PRO A 880 30.72 22.24 8.66
N ASN A 881 30.71 21.10 7.96
CA ASN A 881 30.97 19.79 8.55
C ASN A 881 32.45 19.40 8.46
N SER A 882 32.91 18.59 9.41
CA SER A 882 34.28 18.05 9.38
C SER A 882 34.51 17.14 8.17
N VAL A 883 35.78 16.85 7.87
CA VAL A 883 36.19 15.97 6.76
C VAL A 883 35.61 14.54 6.88
N VAL A 884 35.28 14.08 8.09
CA VAL A 884 34.76 12.73 8.37
C VAL A 884 33.33 12.73 8.95
N ALA A 885 32.60 13.83 8.80
CA ALA A 885 31.24 13.95 9.30
C ALA A 885 30.30 12.88 8.71
N GLN A 886 29.23 12.58 9.44
CA GLN A 886 28.18 11.67 9.04
C GLN A 886 26.88 12.47 8.88
N GLY A 887 25.99 12.01 8.00
CA GLY A 887 24.63 12.54 7.92
C GLY A 887 23.75 12.05 9.08
N PRO A 888 22.43 12.20 8.99
CA PRO A 888 21.71 13.02 8.00
C PRO A 888 22.00 14.52 8.19
N GLY A 889 21.50 15.35 7.28
CA GLY A 889 21.55 16.81 7.43
C GLY A 889 22.89 17.45 7.03
N LEU A 890 23.67 16.81 6.16
CA LEU A 890 24.96 17.35 5.69
C LEU A 890 24.84 18.69 4.94
N LEU A 891 23.64 19.04 4.45
CA LEU A 891 23.34 20.31 3.80
C LEU A 891 22.62 21.32 4.71
N GLU A 892 22.48 21.02 5.99
CA GLU A 892 21.94 21.97 6.95
C GLU A 892 22.99 23.01 7.35
N ASN A 893 22.55 24.21 7.72
CA ASN A 893 23.42 25.25 8.27
C ASN A 893 24.57 25.74 7.36
N LEU A 894 24.42 25.65 6.02
CA LEU A 894 25.42 26.13 5.04
C LEU A 894 25.78 27.63 5.14
N GLY A 895 25.06 28.42 5.96
CA GLY A 895 25.31 29.84 6.12
C GLY A 895 25.07 30.65 4.83
N ARG A 896 25.76 31.79 4.70
CA ARG A 896 25.71 32.62 3.49
C ARG A 896 26.64 32.03 2.42
N HIS A 897 26.18 31.99 1.17
CA HIS A 897 27.04 31.58 0.05
C HIS A 897 28.22 32.52 -0.11
N ILE A 898 29.38 31.96 -0.45
CA ILE A 898 30.65 32.67 -0.68
C ILE A 898 30.89 32.95 -2.17
N TYR A 899 30.08 32.36 -3.06
CA TYR A 899 30.05 32.64 -4.49
C TYR A 899 28.63 32.40 -5.04
N ASP A 900 28.21 33.23 -5.99
CA ASP A 900 26.98 33.10 -6.77
C ASP A 900 27.32 33.48 -8.22
N GLY A 901 27.05 32.59 -9.17
CA GLY A 901 27.42 32.79 -10.58
C GLY A 901 27.08 31.59 -11.46
N GLU A 902 27.81 31.43 -12.56
CA GLU A 902 27.63 30.31 -13.50
C GLU A 902 28.83 29.37 -13.50
N MET A 903 28.59 28.11 -13.83
CA MET A 903 29.61 27.07 -14.02
C MET A 903 29.32 26.27 -15.28
N MET A 904 30.33 26.03 -16.09
CA MET A 904 30.29 25.18 -17.28
C MET A 904 30.97 23.84 -17.01
N LEU A 905 30.28 22.74 -17.32
CA LEU A 905 30.88 21.40 -17.36
C LEU A 905 31.76 21.25 -18.60
N LYS A 906 32.91 20.59 -18.47
CA LYS A 906 33.76 20.27 -19.63
C LYS A 906 33.46 18.88 -20.18
N ASP A 907 34.24 18.44 -21.16
CA ASP A 907 33.97 17.21 -21.90
C ASP A 907 34.21 15.94 -21.07
N ASN A 908 34.94 16.03 -19.95
CA ASN A 908 35.24 14.92 -19.04
C ASN A 908 34.21 14.82 -17.90
N ILE A 909 33.16 14.03 -18.12
CA ILE A 909 32.13 13.76 -17.12
C ILE A 909 32.03 12.25 -16.83
N PHE A 910 31.69 11.95 -15.59
CA PHE A 910 31.40 10.61 -15.10
C PHE A 910 29.94 10.54 -14.67
N VAL A 911 29.23 9.55 -15.18
CA VAL A 911 27.85 9.22 -14.82
C VAL A 911 27.79 7.73 -14.55
N ASP A 912 27.23 7.33 -13.42
CA ASP A 912 27.02 5.94 -13.05
C ASP A 912 25.81 5.78 -12.14
N PHE A 913 24.84 5.00 -12.59
CA PHE A 913 23.66 4.62 -11.80
C PHE A 913 23.77 3.18 -11.28
N ASN A 914 24.45 2.28 -11.99
CA ASN A 914 24.40 0.86 -11.66
C ASN A 914 25.28 0.53 -10.46
N ASN A 915 26.58 0.82 -10.51
CA ASN A 915 27.52 0.37 -9.48
C ASN A 915 27.12 0.84 -8.07
N LEU A 916 26.50 2.01 -7.98
CA LEU A 916 26.03 2.61 -6.74
C LEU A 916 24.80 1.88 -6.14
N ASN A 917 23.86 1.48 -6.98
CA ASN A 917 22.56 0.91 -6.58
C ASN A 917 22.44 -0.60 -6.84
N GLU A 918 23.44 -1.22 -7.45
CA GLU A 918 23.37 -2.63 -7.81
C GLU A 918 23.39 -3.50 -6.55
N VAL A 919 22.35 -4.32 -6.42
CA VAL A 919 22.27 -5.36 -5.42
C VAL A 919 23.00 -6.58 -5.98
N VAL A 920 24.34 -6.50 -6.01
CA VAL A 920 25.18 -7.65 -6.36
C VAL A 920 24.95 -8.69 -5.27
N MET A 921 24.19 -9.76 -5.55
CA MET A 921 24.11 -11.05 -4.82
C MET A 921 23.01 -12.00 -5.34
N LYS A 922 22.32 -11.71 -6.44
CA LYS A 922 21.86 -12.81 -7.31
C LYS A 922 23.03 -13.14 -8.22
N GLU A 923 23.66 -14.30 -7.99
CA GLU A 923 24.31 -14.98 -9.11
C GLU A 923 23.23 -15.16 -10.15
N ASP A 924 23.22 -14.29 -11.14
CA ASP A 924 22.37 -14.41 -12.30
C ASP A 924 22.93 -15.59 -13.09
N LEU A 925 22.65 -16.81 -12.61
CA LEU A 925 23.05 -18.08 -13.23
C LEU A 925 22.58 -18.12 -14.69
N SER A 926 21.52 -17.36 -15.01
CA SER A 926 21.01 -17.14 -16.37
C SER A 926 22.02 -16.44 -17.31
N ASN A 927 22.84 -15.53 -16.78
CA ASN A 927 23.83 -14.78 -17.57
C ASN A 927 25.14 -15.54 -17.73
N MET A 928 25.51 -16.39 -16.76
CA MET A 928 26.71 -17.23 -16.85
C MET A 928 26.59 -18.33 -17.91
N ASP A 929 25.39 -18.87 -18.12
CA ASP A 929 25.13 -19.82 -19.22
C ASP A 929 25.09 -19.12 -20.58
N LEU A 930 24.58 -17.89 -20.65
CA LEU A 930 24.62 -17.08 -21.89
C LEU A 930 26.06 -16.68 -22.26
N LEU A 931 26.89 -16.33 -21.27
CA LEU A 931 28.31 -16.03 -21.42
C LEU A 931 29.13 -17.28 -21.76
N ARG A 932 28.84 -18.44 -21.14
CA ARG A 932 29.44 -19.73 -21.53
C ARG A 932 29.09 -20.10 -22.97
N ASN A 933 27.82 -19.95 -23.36
CA ASN A 933 27.37 -20.25 -24.71
C ASN A 933 28.00 -19.31 -25.75
N ARG A 934 28.12 -18.01 -25.45
CA ARG A 934 28.89 -17.07 -26.27
C ARG A 934 30.39 -17.38 -26.33
N LEU A 935 31.00 -17.81 -25.22
CA LEU A 935 32.41 -18.23 -25.20
C LEU A 935 32.65 -19.52 -25.99
N VAL A 936 31.69 -20.45 -26.01
CA VAL A 936 31.71 -21.66 -26.85
C VAL A 936 31.54 -21.29 -28.33
N GLU A 937 30.67 -20.34 -28.64
CA GLU A 937 30.42 -19.84 -30.00
C GLU A 937 31.63 -19.07 -30.57
N VAL A 938 32.26 -18.22 -29.75
CA VAL A 938 33.51 -17.50 -30.10
C VAL A 938 34.68 -18.47 -30.26
N LYS A 939 34.79 -19.52 -29.42
CA LYS A 939 35.80 -20.59 -29.61
C LYS A 939 35.57 -21.40 -30.89
N LYS A 940 34.32 -21.55 -31.33
CA LYS A 940 33.96 -22.19 -32.61
C LYS A 940 34.38 -21.35 -33.82
N ILE A 941 34.23 -20.03 -33.73
CA ILE A 941 34.62 -19.07 -34.78
C ILE A 941 36.15 -18.94 -34.88
N LEU A 942 36.86 -19.00 -33.74
CA LEU A 942 38.33 -18.95 -33.70
C LEU A 942 39.01 -20.29 -33.99
N GLY A 943 38.28 -21.40 -33.97
CA GLY A 943 38.79 -22.75 -34.22
C GLY A 943 38.75 -23.21 -35.69
N SER A 944 38.26 -22.38 -36.62
CA SER A 944 38.05 -22.77 -38.03
C SER A 944 38.97 -22.09 -39.05
N THR A 945 40.13 -21.57 -38.63
CA THR A 945 41.17 -21.07 -39.56
C THR A 945 42.42 -21.95 -39.52
N ASN A 946 42.36 -23.06 -40.26
CA ASN A 946 43.49 -23.82 -40.83
C ASN A 946 42.97 -24.33 -42.19
N GLY A 947 43.15 -23.60 -43.31
CA GLY A 947 44.33 -23.52 -44.18
C GLY A 947 43.82 -23.45 -45.65
N PRO A 948 44.65 -23.26 -46.69
CA PRO A 948 46.11 -23.20 -46.73
C PRO A 948 46.70 -21.78 -46.63
#